data_AF-A0A960FH77-F1
#
_entry.id   AF-A0A960FH77-F1
#
_cell.length_a   1.000
_cell.length_b   1.000
_cell.length_c   1.000
_cell.angle_alpha   90.00
_cell.angle_beta   90.00
_cell.angle_gamma   90.00
#
_symmetry.space_group_name_H-M   'P 1'
#
loop_
_entity.id
_entity.type
_entity.pdbx_description
1 polymer ?
#
loop_
_entity_poly.entity_id
_entity_poly.type
_entity_poly.pdbx_seq_one_letter_code
_entity_poly.pdbx_strand_id
1 'polypeptide(L)'
;MNEISDFEFIAEQAGAFLQEGPLTLDALIDRLEAAGLRLGDDPRDLLFDLLGDDCTPIGDWWVHLPSLLHGIRWVVDVPAEPGDALPLGVLASVVVFWDWQTTPLLDGTGTATGEVRHGGPSRYELLGPVGWLTEMAGRRAVLEYRRDGVRVSPASADVEVDLTMASALRDAFDAEARLVDDPFADAEAEDVPPFRLAEFSFVSLRAFTEQPDVFRSGVLADSTALAAAAGLELAPDSDECMPAGTDQQALRAARRFHGLRSHYELSDDDTQLLMMVLGGASQILGGVPDPFGADDPRGGAFVLSMALARPAVCRAFVHESLERERDEHDLVRVAGALLEHVGGGPGCSGPEVVQAIALDRLGHGDDARAALERAVAHEPNPMALRMLAGWAADRGEAAEAARLLRAAGVTPDDDGAGGSLWAEIEPFLQRPRTSTGRNDPCPCGSGKKYKACHLGREQHPLVDRAAWLYRKAIRFVNDVEPAVHAKVAFAIVDAAGGGDELLQQVLETELVYDVVLHEAGMFREFLDRRRSVLPADELELAALWVLSDRVVLHVDEVGPDWAAFTVVGTDEQVRVGRIRGARMRAGGYLLARLVQGGDGPASFFGYVPVPQQMVDDLVDVLDGSDPLEVAEAIGLCFAPEHWADLER
;
A
#
# COMPACT_ATOMS: atom_id res chain seq x y z
N MET A 1 34.46 -16.89 22.31
CA MET A 1 34.10 -15.72 21.49
C MET A 1 35.40 -15.04 21.10
N ASN A 2 35.84 -15.26 19.87
CA ASN A 2 36.92 -14.44 19.31
C ASN A 2 36.31 -13.07 19.04
N GLU A 3 36.87 -12.04 19.67
CA GLU A 3 36.44 -10.65 19.53
C GLU A 3 36.60 -10.23 18.06
N ILE A 4 35.51 -9.75 17.44
CA ILE A 4 35.48 -9.21 16.07
C ILE A 4 36.37 -7.95 16.04
N SER A 5 37.08 -7.73 14.94
CA SER A 5 37.86 -6.50 14.75
C SER A 5 36.95 -5.27 14.75
N ASP A 6 37.54 -4.09 14.95
CA ASP A 6 36.83 -2.81 14.88
C ASP A 6 36.11 -2.65 13.52
N PHE A 7 34.84 -2.27 13.56
CA PHE A 7 33.97 -2.23 12.39
C PHE A 7 34.37 -1.16 11.37
N GLU A 8 34.76 0.03 11.85
CA GLU A 8 35.25 1.11 10.98
C GLU A 8 36.54 0.66 10.28
N PHE A 9 37.43 0.00 11.01
CA PHE A 9 38.66 -0.53 10.43
C PHE A 9 38.41 -1.68 9.42
N ILE A 10 37.43 -2.56 9.65
CA ILE A 10 37.03 -3.59 8.68
C ILE A 10 36.51 -2.91 7.40
N ALA A 11 35.60 -1.94 7.53
CA ALA A 11 35.00 -1.23 6.40
C ALA A 11 36.06 -0.48 5.57
N GLU A 12 36.98 0.24 6.23
CA GLU A 12 38.08 0.95 5.57
C GLU A 12 38.99 -0.01 4.78
N GLN A 13 39.40 -1.14 5.38
CA GLN A 13 40.26 -2.11 4.71
C GLN A 13 39.54 -2.81 3.55
N ALA A 14 38.27 -3.15 3.72
CA ALA A 14 37.46 -3.75 2.68
C ALA A 14 37.30 -2.80 1.49
N GLY A 15 36.95 -1.53 1.74
CA GLY A 15 36.89 -0.48 0.73
C GLY A 15 38.23 -0.27 0.02
N ALA A 16 39.35 -0.28 0.73
CA ALA A 16 40.68 -0.15 0.14
C ALA A 16 41.01 -1.32 -0.81
N PHE A 17 40.65 -2.56 -0.47
CA PHE A 17 40.83 -3.69 -1.37
C PHE A 17 39.93 -3.61 -2.60
N LEU A 18 38.67 -3.21 -2.44
CA LEU A 18 37.74 -3.03 -3.56
C LEU A 18 38.14 -1.87 -4.48
N GLN A 19 38.86 -0.87 -3.97
CA GLN A 19 39.44 0.20 -4.77
C GLN A 19 40.54 -0.29 -5.75
N GLU A 20 41.19 -1.41 -5.45
CA GLU A 20 42.17 -2.05 -6.34
C GLU A 20 41.49 -2.76 -7.52
N GLY A 21 40.27 -3.27 -7.30
CA GLY A 21 39.44 -3.90 -8.31
C GLY A 21 38.33 -4.77 -7.73
N PRO A 22 37.44 -5.31 -8.58
CA PRO A 22 36.38 -6.21 -8.16
C PRO A 22 36.90 -7.46 -7.45
N LEU A 23 36.21 -7.89 -6.41
CA LEU A 23 36.51 -9.12 -5.67
C LEU A 23 35.23 -9.91 -5.44
N THR A 24 35.28 -11.23 -5.54
CA THR A 24 34.18 -12.05 -5.01
C THR A 24 34.14 -11.92 -3.49
N LEU A 25 32.97 -12.17 -2.87
CA LEU A 25 32.84 -12.08 -1.42
C LEU A 25 33.86 -12.96 -0.69
N ASP A 26 34.06 -14.20 -1.13
CA ASP A 26 35.03 -15.12 -0.53
C ASP A 26 36.47 -14.57 -0.67
N ALA A 27 36.82 -13.98 -1.81
CA ALA A 27 38.15 -13.40 -2.01
C ALA A 27 38.38 -12.14 -1.17
N LEU A 28 37.33 -11.36 -0.92
CA LEU A 28 37.38 -10.20 -0.03
C LEU A 28 37.57 -10.65 1.43
N ILE A 29 36.80 -11.65 1.87
CA ILE A 29 36.93 -12.27 3.19
C ILE A 29 38.35 -12.80 3.38
N ASP A 30 38.86 -13.61 2.44
CA ASP A 30 40.22 -14.17 2.49
C ASP A 30 41.29 -13.08 2.63
N ARG A 31 41.13 -11.95 1.92
CA ARG A 31 42.07 -10.82 2.01
C ARG A 31 42.00 -10.11 3.35
N LEU A 32 40.80 -9.88 3.89
CA LEU A 32 40.60 -9.25 5.19
C LEU A 32 41.19 -10.12 6.32
N GLU A 33 40.95 -11.43 6.27
CA GLU A 33 41.53 -12.38 7.23
C GLU A 33 43.06 -12.47 7.09
N ALA A 34 43.58 -12.48 5.86
CA ALA A 34 45.02 -12.42 5.60
C ALA A 34 45.66 -11.12 6.10
N ALA A 35 44.90 -10.02 6.14
CA ALA A 35 45.30 -8.76 6.77
C ALA A 35 45.22 -8.79 8.32
N GLY A 36 44.79 -9.91 8.90
CA GLY A 36 44.72 -10.14 10.34
C GLY A 36 43.40 -9.70 10.99
N LEU A 37 42.38 -9.38 10.20
CA LEU A 37 41.06 -9.01 10.69
C LEU A 37 40.26 -10.25 11.11
N ARG A 38 39.46 -10.10 12.17
CA ARG A 38 38.54 -11.14 12.63
C ARG A 38 37.13 -10.69 12.29
N LEU A 39 36.42 -11.44 11.46
CA LEU A 39 35.12 -11.05 10.91
C LEU A 39 33.92 -11.71 11.63
N GLY A 40 34.18 -12.56 12.64
CA GLY A 40 33.11 -13.23 13.39
C GLY A 40 32.59 -14.50 12.70
N ASP A 41 31.43 -14.95 13.14
CA ASP A 41 30.84 -16.22 12.69
C ASP A 41 30.04 -16.08 11.38
N ASP A 42 29.61 -14.85 11.02
CA ASP A 42 28.95 -14.53 9.76
C ASP A 42 29.56 -13.28 9.08
N PRO A 43 30.68 -13.46 8.35
CA PRO A 43 31.34 -12.36 7.64
C PRO A 43 30.51 -11.77 6.50
N ARG A 44 29.55 -12.53 5.96
CA ARG A 44 28.73 -12.09 4.83
C ARG A 44 27.78 -11.00 5.29
N ASP A 45 26.94 -11.30 6.28
CA ASP A 45 25.99 -10.33 6.83
C ASP A 45 26.73 -9.11 7.39
N LEU A 46 27.86 -9.33 8.07
CA LEU A 46 28.70 -8.24 8.57
C LEU A 46 29.16 -7.28 7.45
N LEU A 47 29.69 -7.81 6.34
CA LEU A 47 30.18 -6.95 5.26
C LEU A 47 29.04 -6.24 4.51
N PHE A 48 27.87 -6.86 4.41
CA PHE A 48 26.67 -6.21 3.89
C PHE A 48 26.24 -5.00 4.74
N ASP A 49 26.33 -5.10 6.06
CA ASP A 49 25.97 -4.01 6.97
C ASP A 49 27.03 -2.90 7.05
N LEU A 50 28.30 -3.24 6.85
CA LEU A 50 29.42 -2.30 7.04
C LEU A 50 29.83 -1.52 5.79
N LEU A 51 29.65 -2.09 4.60
CA LEU A 51 30.06 -1.44 3.37
C LEU A 51 29.01 -0.39 2.95
N GLY A 52 29.44 0.86 2.86
CA GLY A 52 28.58 1.97 2.41
C GLY A 52 28.29 1.94 0.91
N ASP A 53 27.41 2.85 0.46
CA ASP A 53 26.83 2.89 -0.89
C ASP A 53 27.85 2.87 -2.04
N ASP A 54 29.07 3.37 -1.82
CA ASP A 54 30.15 3.34 -2.82
C ASP A 54 30.66 1.92 -3.15
N CYS A 55 30.37 0.96 -2.28
CA CYS A 55 30.75 -0.45 -2.40
C CYS A 55 29.48 -1.31 -2.54
N THR A 56 29.17 -1.77 -3.76
CA THR A 56 27.94 -2.53 -4.05
C THR A 56 28.25 -3.93 -4.58
N PRO A 57 27.39 -4.94 -4.31
CA PRO A 57 27.43 -6.20 -5.04
C PRO A 57 26.92 -6.02 -6.49
N ILE A 58 27.59 -6.68 -7.44
CA ILE A 58 27.22 -6.81 -8.86
C ILE A 58 27.46 -8.28 -9.26
N GLY A 59 26.37 -9.05 -9.41
CA GLY A 59 26.46 -10.50 -9.55
C GLY A 59 27.16 -11.14 -8.34
N ASP A 60 28.22 -11.92 -8.60
CA ASP A 60 29.03 -12.57 -7.56
C ASP A 60 30.18 -11.69 -7.01
N TRP A 61 30.29 -10.44 -7.49
CA TRP A 61 31.39 -9.53 -7.19
C TRP A 61 30.94 -8.40 -6.28
N TRP A 62 31.84 -7.96 -5.42
CA TRP A 62 31.79 -6.65 -4.78
C TRP A 62 32.68 -5.69 -5.54
N VAL A 63 32.20 -4.46 -5.72
CA VAL A 63 32.91 -3.42 -6.47
C VAL A 63 32.88 -2.10 -5.73
N HIS A 64 34.00 -1.37 -5.76
CA HIS A 64 34.01 0.05 -5.44
C HIS A 64 33.64 0.83 -6.71
N LEU A 65 32.42 1.36 -6.78
CA LEU A 65 31.85 2.01 -7.96
C LEU A 65 32.75 3.13 -8.53
N PRO A 66 33.36 4.02 -7.72
CA PRO A 66 34.36 4.97 -8.21
C PRO A 66 35.54 4.40 -8.94
N SER A 67 36.05 3.28 -8.44
CA SER A 67 37.19 2.63 -9.06
C SER A 67 36.77 1.86 -10.31
N LEU A 68 35.57 1.28 -10.31
CA LEU A 68 35.02 0.57 -11.45
C LEU A 68 34.82 1.51 -12.64
N LEU A 69 34.09 2.61 -12.41
CA LEU A 69 33.73 3.58 -13.45
C LEU A 69 34.90 4.42 -13.93
N HIS A 70 35.97 4.56 -13.13
CA HIS A 70 37.13 5.35 -13.53
C HIS A 70 37.67 5.00 -14.92
N GLY A 71 37.74 6.02 -15.80
CA GLY A 71 38.25 5.90 -17.16
C GLY A 71 37.23 5.41 -18.19
N ILE A 72 36.00 5.09 -17.76
CA ILE A 72 34.88 4.84 -18.67
C ILE A 72 34.49 6.18 -19.31
N ARG A 73 34.31 6.16 -20.65
CA ARG A 73 34.07 7.35 -21.47
C ARG A 73 32.85 7.11 -22.35
N TRP A 74 31.83 7.94 -22.26
CA TRP A 74 30.60 7.82 -23.04
C TRP A 74 30.35 9.04 -23.91
N VAL A 75 29.75 8.81 -25.07
CA VAL A 75 29.19 9.91 -25.86
C VAL A 75 27.85 10.35 -25.30
N VAL A 76 27.69 11.65 -25.18
CA VAL A 76 26.43 12.31 -24.79
C VAL A 76 26.09 13.40 -25.82
N ASP A 77 24.80 13.58 -26.10
CA ASP A 77 24.32 14.67 -26.95
C ASP A 77 24.10 15.94 -26.12
N VAL A 78 24.67 17.06 -26.57
CA VAL A 78 24.43 18.38 -25.96
C VAL A 78 23.27 19.06 -26.70
N PRO A 79 22.23 19.54 -25.98
CA PRO A 79 21.10 20.24 -26.59
C PRO A 79 21.54 21.41 -27.50
N ALA A 80 20.75 21.74 -28.52
CA ALA A 80 21.03 22.86 -29.43
C ALA A 80 20.96 24.23 -28.74
N GLU A 81 20.10 24.34 -27.73
CA GLU A 81 19.97 25.50 -26.85
C GLU A 81 20.23 25.04 -25.41
N PRO A 82 21.49 24.71 -25.06
CA PRO A 82 21.79 24.24 -23.72
C PRO A 82 21.73 25.44 -22.76
N GLY A 83 21.03 25.28 -21.65
CA GLY A 83 21.20 26.15 -20.50
C GLY A 83 22.52 25.82 -19.78
N ASP A 84 22.51 25.91 -18.46
CA ASP A 84 23.66 25.53 -17.63
C ASP A 84 23.60 24.06 -17.16
N ALA A 85 22.57 23.33 -17.62
CA ALA A 85 22.30 21.94 -17.30
C ALA A 85 22.48 21.03 -18.53
N LEU A 86 23.16 19.91 -18.36
CA LEU A 86 23.25 18.83 -19.36
C LEU A 86 22.45 17.60 -18.89
N PRO A 87 21.32 17.26 -19.53
CA PRO A 87 20.57 16.04 -19.22
C PRO A 87 21.36 14.79 -19.60
N LEU A 88 21.34 13.78 -18.75
CA LEU A 88 22.16 12.57 -18.94
C LEU A 88 21.39 11.32 -19.40
N GLY A 89 20.07 11.41 -19.60
CA GLY A 89 19.26 10.31 -20.16
C GLY A 89 19.40 8.98 -19.39
N VAL A 90 19.21 7.85 -20.08
CA VAL A 90 19.39 6.49 -19.51
C VAL A 90 20.83 6.25 -19.05
N LEU A 91 21.81 6.99 -19.56
CA LEU A 91 23.22 6.88 -19.11
C LEU A 91 23.41 7.18 -17.63
N ALA A 92 22.49 7.95 -17.06
CA ALA A 92 22.48 8.25 -15.64
C ALA A 92 22.15 7.02 -14.77
N SER A 93 21.56 5.95 -15.32
CA SER A 93 21.13 4.78 -14.56
C SER A 93 22.29 3.97 -13.96
N VAL A 94 23.37 3.80 -14.74
CA VAL A 94 24.66 3.21 -14.28
C VAL A 94 25.23 3.96 -13.08
N VAL A 95 24.83 5.22 -12.94
CA VAL A 95 25.35 6.15 -11.96
C VAL A 95 24.41 6.45 -10.80
N VAL A 96 23.24 5.83 -10.76
CA VAL A 96 22.29 5.91 -9.64
C VAL A 96 22.82 5.22 -8.38
N PHE A 97 23.74 4.28 -8.54
CA PHE A 97 24.36 3.56 -7.42
C PHE A 97 25.47 4.35 -6.72
N TRP A 98 25.86 5.49 -7.28
CA TRP A 98 26.76 6.44 -6.63
C TRP A 98 25.93 7.57 -6.03
N ASP A 99 26.28 8.08 -4.86
CA ASP A 99 25.69 9.29 -4.30
C ASP A 99 25.87 10.52 -5.23
N TRP A 100 24.97 10.65 -6.19
CA TRP A 100 25.05 11.66 -7.25
C TRP A 100 24.87 13.07 -6.72
N GLN A 101 24.34 13.25 -5.51
CA GLN A 101 24.23 14.57 -4.91
C GLN A 101 25.60 15.15 -4.54
N THR A 102 26.64 14.31 -4.43
CA THR A 102 28.00 14.73 -4.04
C THR A 102 29.02 14.62 -5.17
N THR A 103 28.65 14.08 -6.33
CA THR A 103 29.57 13.94 -7.49
C THR A 103 29.84 15.31 -8.16
N PRO A 104 31.09 15.81 -8.16
CA PRO A 104 31.39 17.10 -8.76
C PRO A 104 31.60 17.01 -10.28
N LEU A 105 31.25 18.09 -10.98
CA LEU A 105 31.67 18.34 -12.36
C LEU A 105 33.09 18.93 -12.36
N LEU A 106 34.01 18.22 -13.00
CA LEU A 106 35.43 18.56 -13.06
C LEU A 106 35.78 19.30 -14.35
N ASP A 107 36.59 20.35 -14.22
CA ASP A 107 37.17 21.05 -15.37
C ASP A 107 38.39 20.32 -15.97
N GLY A 108 39.04 20.96 -16.94
CA GLY A 108 40.22 20.41 -17.60
C GLY A 108 41.44 20.17 -16.69
N THR A 109 41.46 20.79 -15.52
CA THR A 109 42.50 20.68 -14.48
C THR A 109 42.14 19.70 -13.37
N GLY A 110 40.90 19.19 -13.35
CA GLY A 110 40.36 18.36 -12.28
C GLY A 110 39.76 19.16 -11.11
N THR A 111 39.51 20.46 -11.28
CA THR A 111 38.88 21.30 -10.25
C THR A 111 37.36 21.19 -10.36
N ALA A 112 36.67 21.06 -9.22
CA ALA A 112 35.21 21.08 -9.17
C ALA A 112 34.67 22.45 -9.61
N THR A 113 33.79 22.46 -10.61
CA THR A 113 33.19 23.66 -11.21
C THR A 113 31.67 23.63 -11.23
N GLY A 114 31.09 22.52 -10.81
CA GLY A 114 29.66 22.31 -10.74
C GLY A 114 29.35 20.99 -10.05
N GLU A 115 28.10 20.59 -10.13
CA GLU A 115 27.58 19.42 -9.42
C GLU A 115 26.58 18.69 -10.28
N VAL A 116 26.30 17.47 -9.89
CA VAL A 116 25.25 16.65 -10.46
C VAL A 116 23.96 16.88 -9.65
N ARG A 117 22.82 17.00 -10.31
CA ARG A 117 21.52 17.18 -9.63
C ARG A 117 20.47 16.17 -10.09
N HIS A 118 19.70 15.67 -9.13
CA HIS A 118 18.50 14.86 -9.37
C HIS A 118 17.32 15.76 -9.74
N GLY A 119 16.78 15.59 -10.95
CA GLY A 119 15.71 16.41 -11.53
C GLY A 119 14.32 15.78 -11.50
N GLY A 120 14.17 14.59 -10.92
CA GLY A 120 12.92 13.81 -10.89
C GLY A 120 13.19 12.31 -11.05
N PRO A 121 12.17 11.44 -11.06
CA PRO A 121 12.34 9.99 -11.15
C PRO A 121 13.19 9.62 -12.38
N SER A 122 14.37 9.05 -12.13
CA SER A 122 15.31 8.59 -13.16
C SER A 122 15.80 9.68 -14.13
N ARG A 123 15.79 10.97 -13.71
CA ARG A 123 16.30 12.09 -14.51
C ARG A 123 17.41 12.80 -13.77
N TYR A 124 18.62 12.74 -14.32
CA TYR A 124 19.79 13.41 -13.77
C TYR A 124 20.37 14.41 -14.77
N GLU A 125 20.89 15.51 -14.24
CA GLU A 125 21.48 16.59 -15.02
C GLU A 125 22.82 17.02 -14.40
N LEU A 126 23.82 17.33 -15.24
CA LEU A 126 25.05 18.00 -14.79
C LEU A 126 24.84 19.51 -14.82
N LEU A 127 24.96 20.16 -13.67
CA LEU A 127 24.95 21.60 -13.53
C LEU A 127 26.39 22.12 -13.55
N GLY A 128 26.67 23.05 -14.45
CA GLY A 128 27.97 23.70 -14.54
C GLY A 128 27.88 25.22 -14.48
N PRO A 129 29.02 25.91 -14.61
CA PRO A 129 29.08 27.37 -14.64
C PRO A 129 28.28 27.94 -15.82
N VAL A 130 27.79 29.17 -15.67
CA VAL A 130 27.02 29.83 -16.73
C VAL A 130 27.74 29.80 -18.08
N GLY A 131 27.10 29.20 -19.10
CA GLY A 131 27.60 29.14 -20.47
C GLY A 131 28.66 28.07 -20.77
N TRP A 132 28.93 27.13 -19.85
CA TRP A 132 29.95 26.09 -20.02
C TRP A 132 29.69 25.13 -21.20
N LEU A 133 28.42 24.98 -21.62
CA LEU A 133 28.01 24.14 -22.76
C LEU A 133 27.95 24.90 -24.09
N THR A 134 28.10 26.23 -24.11
CA THR A 134 27.83 27.06 -25.30
C THR A 134 28.67 26.65 -26.51
N GLU A 135 29.93 26.26 -26.33
CA GLU A 135 30.81 25.84 -27.43
C GLU A 135 30.47 24.44 -27.99
N MET A 136 29.73 23.64 -27.22
CA MET A 136 29.32 22.28 -27.56
C MET A 136 27.84 22.20 -27.95
N ALA A 137 27.10 23.32 -27.95
CA ALA A 137 25.68 23.38 -28.26
C ALA A 137 25.34 22.68 -29.59
N GLY A 138 24.41 21.72 -29.53
CA GLY A 138 23.96 20.92 -30.68
C GLY A 138 25.01 19.94 -31.22
N ARG A 139 26.04 19.62 -30.43
CA ARG A 139 27.12 18.68 -30.78
C ARG A 139 27.20 17.56 -29.76
N ARG A 140 27.98 16.52 -30.08
CA ARG A 140 28.30 15.46 -29.14
C ARG A 140 29.46 15.85 -28.23
N ALA A 141 29.41 15.41 -26.98
CA ALA A 141 30.47 15.51 -26.01
C ALA A 141 30.84 14.12 -25.47
N VAL A 142 32.01 14.03 -24.83
CA VAL A 142 32.46 12.84 -24.11
C VAL A 142 32.36 13.13 -22.63
N LEU A 143 31.53 12.34 -21.95
CA LEU A 143 31.47 12.24 -20.50
C LEU A 143 32.49 11.19 -20.05
N GLU A 144 33.44 11.59 -19.21
CA GLU A 144 34.45 10.72 -18.63
C GLU A 144 34.26 10.62 -17.13
N TYR A 145 34.18 9.40 -16.62
CA TYR A 145 34.13 9.11 -15.20
C TYR A 145 35.53 9.13 -14.59
N ARG A 146 35.69 9.86 -13.49
CA ARG A 146 36.88 9.89 -12.65
C ARG A 146 36.50 9.45 -11.23
N ARG A 147 37.50 9.10 -10.42
CA ARG A 147 37.24 8.71 -9.02
C ARG A 147 36.68 9.88 -8.23
N ASP A 148 37.13 11.09 -8.57
CA ASP A 148 36.80 12.31 -7.85
C ASP A 148 35.66 13.10 -8.51
N GLY A 149 34.97 12.56 -9.52
CA GLY A 149 33.89 13.26 -10.21
C GLY A 149 33.74 12.91 -11.70
N VAL A 150 33.02 13.74 -12.43
CA VAL A 150 32.77 13.57 -13.87
C VAL A 150 33.34 14.73 -14.68
N ARG A 151 33.86 14.44 -15.87
CA ARG A 151 34.37 15.46 -16.79
C ARG A 151 33.65 15.40 -18.11
N VAL A 152 33.26 16.55 -18.65
CA VAL A 152 32.72 16.65 -20.01
C VAL A 152 33.73 17.33 -20.91
N SER A 153 33.91 16.82 -22.13
CA SER A 153 34.79 17.39 -23.14
C SER A 153 34.20 17.29 -24.54
N PRO A 154 34.55 18.17 -25.50
CA PRO A 154 34.05 18.07 -26.87
C PRO A 154 34.44 16.73 -27.53
N ALA A 155 33.50 16.08 -28.21
CA ALA A 155 33.82 14.87 -28.99
C ALA A 155 34.58 15.24 -30.27
N SER A 156 35.66 14.51 -30.58
CA SER A 156 36.53 14.80 -31.74
C SER A 156 36.09 14.13 -33.05
N ALA A 157 35.18 13.15 -33.00
CA ALA A 157 34.66 12.40 -34.14
C ALA A 157 33.32 11.71 -33.78
N ASP A 158 32.61 11.20 -34.78
CA ASP A 158 31.54 10.22 -34.55
C ASP A 158 32.14 8.94 -33.95
N VAL A 159 31.56 8.50 -32.84
CA VAL A 159 31.96 7.25 -32.17
C VAL A 159 31.16 6.12 -32.78
N GLU A 160 31.87 5.23 -33.50
CA GLU A 160 31.28 4.00 -34.04
C GLU A 160 31.07 2.97 -32.92
N VAL A 161 30.11 2.07 -33.11
CA VAL A 161 29.82 1.02 -32.14
C VAL A 161 30.90 -0.06 -32.19
N ASP A 162 31.56 -0.31 -31.05
CA ASP A 162 32.50 -1.42 -30.89
C ASP A 162 31.74 -2.73 -30.62
N LEU A 163 31.87 -3.69 -31.54
CA LEU A 163 31.21 -4.99 -31.44
C LEU A 163 31.72 -5.84 -30.27
N THR A 164 32.94 -5.59 -29.78
CA THR A 164 33.49 -6.24 -28.59
C THR A 164 32.75 -5.79 -27.34
N MET A 165 32.52 -4.47 -27.21
CA MET A 165 31.72 -3.90 -26.11
C MET A 165 30.27 -4.39 -26.19
N ALA A 166 29.70 -4.43 -27.40
CA ALA A 166 28.35 -4.94 -27.61
C ALA A 166 28.23 -6.43 -27.23
N SER A 167 29.22 -7.25 -27.57
CA SER A 167 29.27 -8.66 -27.16
C SER A 167 29.36 -8.81 -25.64
N ALA A 168 30.21 -8.02 -24.98
CA ALA A 168 30.34 -8.04 -23.52
C ALA A 168 29.04 -7.62 -22.81
N LEU A 169 28.32 -6.63 -23.36
CA LEU A 169 26.98 -6.26 -22.85
C LEU A 169 25.96 -7.36 -23.07
N ARG A 170 26.03 -8.10 -24.18
CA ARG A 170 25.13 -9.23 -24.42
C ARG A 170 25.36 -10.34 -23.41
N ASP A 171 26.62 -10.69 -23.14
CA ASP A 171 26.96 -11.71 -22.14
C ASP A 171 26.48 -11.29 -20.74
N ALA A 172 26.69 -10.02 -20.37
CA ALA A 172 26.21 -9.47 -19.11
C ALA A 172 24.68 -9.47 -19.01
N PHE A 173 23.97 -9.09 -20.08
CA PHE A 173 22.51 -9.19 -20.15
C PHE A 173 22.08 -10.64 -19.96
N ASP A 174 22.74 -11.59 -20.62
CA ASP A 174 22.33 -12.98 -20.55
C ASP A 174 22.43 -13.55 -19.13
N ALA A 175 23.35 -13.01 -18.32
CA ALA A 175 23.55 -13.38 -16.93
C ALA A 175 22.69 -12.59 -15.92
N GLU A 176 22.31 -11.34 -16.23
CA GLU A 176 21.43 -10.49 -15.39
C GLU A 176 19.94 -10.67 -15.67
N ALA A 177 19.58 -11.20 -16.84
CA ALA A 177 18.19 -11.18 -17.29
C ALA A 177 17.27 -11.99 -16.36
N ARG A 178 16.33 -11.30 -15.72
CA ARG A 178 15.20 -11.92 -15.02
C ARG A 178 14.21 -12.48 -16.03
N LEU A 179 13.58 -13.59 -15.66
CA LEU A 179 12.56 -14.24 -16.46
C LEU A 179 11.17 -13.72 -16.06
N VAL A 180 10.33 -13.44 -17.05
CA VAL A 180 8.91 -13.15 -16.86
C VAL A 180 8.12 -14.12 -17.71
N ASP A 181 7.42 -15.03 -17.05
CA ASP A 181 6.58 -16.02 -17.73
C ASP A 181 5.43 -15.33 -18.47
N ASP A 182 5.12 -15.80 -19.68
CA ASP A 182 3.94 -15.39 -20.42
C ASP A 182 2.76 -16.32 -20.06
N PRO A 183 1.78 -15.85 -19.26
CA PRO A 183 0.63 -16.66 -18.89
C PRO A 183 -0.37 -16.87 -20.04
N PHE A 184 -0.13 -16.22 -21.19
CA PHE A 184 -0.96 -16.31 -22.39
C PHE A 184 -0.29 -17.09 -23.53
N ALA A 185 0.91 -17.63 -23.28
CA ALA A 185 1.57 -18.53 -24.21
C ALA A 185 0.67 -19.73 -24.52
N ASP A 186 0.62 -20.13 -25.79
CA ASP A 186 -0.15 -21.29 -26.22
C ASP A 186 0.39 -22.55 -25.51
N ALA A 187 -0.43 -23.17 -24.66
CA ALA A 187 -0.06 -24.35 -23.91
C ALA A 187 0.25 -25.57 -24.81
N GLU A 188 -0.20 -25.56 -26.07
CA GLU A 188 0.12 -26.58 -27.07
C GLU A 188 1.41 -26.27 -27.85
N ALA A 189 1.93 -25.04 -27.76
CA ALA A 189 3.23 -24.70 -28.33
C ALA A 189 4.34 -25.24 -27.41
N GLU A 190 5.10 -26.21 -27.90
CA GLU A 190 6.29 -26.70 -27.19
C GLU A 190 7.26 -25.53 -26.93
N ASP A 191 7.62 -25.33 -25.66
CA ASP A 191 8.66 -24.42 -25.18
C ASP A 191 8.55 -22.96 -25.64
N VAL A 192 7.44 -22.27 -25.32
CA VAL A 192 7.43 -20.80 -25.40
C VAL A 192 8.36 -20.24 -24.32
N PRO A 193 9.50 -19.62 -24.69
CA PRO A 193 10.45 -19.13 -23.70
C PRO A 193 9.86 -17.92 -22.95
N PRO A 194 10.14 -17.77 -21.65
CA PRO A 194 9.74 -16.58 -20.91
C PRO A 194 10.39 -15.33 -21.50
N PHE A 195 9.77 -14.17 -21.27
CA PHE A 195 10.40 -12.89 -21.55
C PHE A 195 11.65 -12.73 -20.69
N ARG A 196 12.68 -12.08 -21.25
CA ARG A 196 13.96 -11.84 -20.59
C ARG A 196 14.19 -10.34 -20.51
N LEU A 197 14.45 -9.86 -19.30
CA LEU A 197 14.50 -8.44 -19.00
C LEU A 197 15.64 -8.16 -18.05
N ALA A 198 16.28 -7.02 -18.20
CA ALA A 198 17.24 -6.52 -17.21
C ALA A 198 17.17 -5.00 -17.18
N GLU A 199 17.65 -4.41 -16.10
CA GLU A 199 17.97 -2.99 -16.09
C GLU A 199 19.32 -2.79 -16.78
N PHE A 200 19.35 -1.89 -17.76
CA PHE A 200 20.51 -1.64 -18.62
C PHE A 200 21.68 -1.07 -17.80
N SER A 201 21.41 -0.36 -16.71
CA SER A 201 22.41 0.03 -15.71
C SER A 201 23.18 -1.16 -15.15
N PHE A 202 22.46 -2.14 -14.60
CA PHE A 202 23.05 -3.35 -14.01
C PHE A 202 23.78 -4.19 -15.05
N VAL A 203 23.22 -4.33 -16.26
CA VAL A 203 23.90 -4.98 -17.39
C VAL A 203 25.23 -4.30 -17.70
N SER A 204 25.25 -2.96 -17.73
CA SER A 204 26.47 -2.20 -18.00
C SER A 204 27.49 -2.33 -16.86
N LEU A 205 27.06 -2.22 -15.60
CA LEU A 205 27.94 -2.38 -14.43
C LEU A 205 28.57 -3.77 -14.38
N ARG A 206 27.79 -4.83 -14.68
CA ARG A 206 28.33 -6.18 -14.77
C ARG A 206 29.33 -6.31 -15.91
N ALA A 207 29.02 -5.78 -17.09
CA ALA A 207 29.96 -5.81 -18.21
C ALA A 207 31.28 -5.07 -17.89
N PHE A 208 31.21 -3.94 -17.18
CA PHE A 208 32.40 -3.19 -16.73
C PHE A 208 33.20 -3.96 -15.68
N THR A 209 32.51 -4.73 -14.83
CA THR A 209 33.12 -5.54 -13.77
C THR A 209 33.87 -6.74 -14.37
N GLU A 210 33.25 -7.42 -15.33
CA GLU A 210 33.81 -8.64 -15.93
C GLU A 210 34.86 -8.31 -17.01
N GLN A 211 34.71 -7.19 -17.74
CA GLN A 211 35.58 -6.82 -18.87
C GLN A 211 36.06 -5.36 -18.83
N PRO A 212 36.67 -4.87 -17.73
CA PRO A 212 37.01 -3.45 -17.55
C PRO A 212 37.94 -2.90 -18.64
N ASP A 213 38.89 -3.70 -19.13
CA ASP A 213 39.86 -3.27 -20.14
C ASP A 213 39.19 -3.00 -21.50
N VAL A 214 38.15 -3.76 -21.85
CA VAL A 214 37.39 -3.57 -23.09
C VAL A 214 36.75 -2.18 -23.07
N PHE A 215 36.03 -1.85 -22.00
CA PHE A 215 35.27 -0.60 -21.90
C PHE A 215 36.14 0.63 -21.64
N ARG A 216 37.32 0.47 -21.05
CA ARG A 216 38.28 1.58 -20.86
C ARG A 216 39.10 1.89 -22.11
N SER A 217 39.20 0.94 -23.05
CA SER A 217 40.03 1.10 -24.25
C SER A 217 39.49 2.16 -25.23
N GLY A 218 38.18 2.40 -25.25
CA GLY A 218 37.51 3.30 -26.19
C GLY A 218 36.55 4.29 -25.54
N VAL A 219 35.80 4.99 -26.38
CA VAL A 219 34.63 5.78 -25.98
C VAL A 219 33.40 4.98 -26.40
N LEU A 220 32.45 4.78 -25.48
CA LEU A 220 31.21 4.08 -25.74
C LEU A 220 30.29 4.96 -26.60
N ALA A 221 29.67 4.33 -27.59
CA ALA A 221 28.60 4.95 -28.38
C ALA A 221 27.35 5.20 -27.51
N ASP A 222 26.34 5.85 -28.09
CA ASP A 222 25.03 6.00 -27.45
C ASP A 222 24.46 4.63 -27.00
N SER A 223 23.76 4.61 -25.85
CA SER A 223 23.20 3.40 -25.25
C SER A 223 22.27 2.67 -26.20
N THR A 224 21.46 3.38 -26.97
CA THR A 224 20.51 2.76 -27.90
C THR A 224 21.24 2.04 -29.01
N ALA A 225 22.26 2.68 -29.60
CA ALA A 225 23.10 2.09 -30.65
C ALA A 225 23.90 0.89 -30.12
N LEU A 226 24.43 0.99 -28.90
CA LEU A 226 25.23 -0.07 -28.28
C LEU A 226 24.35 -1.27 -27.87
N ALA A 227 23.17 -1.03 -27.29
CA ALA A 227 22.18 -2.06 -26.99
C ALA A 227 21.69 -2.75 -28.28
N ALA A 228 21.38 -1.99 -29.33
CA ALA A 228 20.97 -2.54 -30.63
C ALA A 228 22.04 -3.44 -31.23
N ALA A 229 23.33 -3.07 -31.13
CA ALA A 229 24.43 -3.90 -31.57
C ALA A 229 24.61 -5.16 -30.71
N ALA A 230 24.22 -5.13 -29.44
CA ALA A 230 24.14 -6.29 -28.55
C ALA A 230 22.90 -7.16 -28.80
N GLY A 231 22.05 -6.81 -29.78
CA GLY A 231 20.80 -7.52 -30.05
C GLY A 231 19.72 -7.27 -29.00
N LEU A 232 19.77 -6.11 -28.35
CA LEU A 232 18.82 -5.66 -27.33
C LEU A 232 18.07 -4.42 -27.82
N GLU A 233 16.89 -4.21 -27.27
CA GLU A 233 16.12 -2.97 -27.39
C GLU A 233 15.91 -2.37 -26.00
N LEU A 234 15.93 -1.03 -25.91
CA LEU A 234 15.66 -0.28 -24.69
C LEU A 234 14.19 0.15 -24.66
N ALA A 235 13.59 0.09 -23.48
CA ALA A 235 12.26 0.63 -23.25
C ALA A 235 12.28 2.17 -23.37
N PRO A 236 11.30 2.82 -24.03
CA PRO A 236 11.34 4.26 -24.31
C PRO A 236 11.36 5.17 -23.07
N ASP A 237 10.82 4.71 -21.95
CA ASP A 237 10.59 5.51 -20.73
C ASP A 237 11.10 4.82 -19.44
N SER A 238 12.00 3.84 -19.56
CA SER A 238 12.61 3.18 -18.39
C SER A 238 14.05 2.75 -18.70
N ASP A 239 14.80 2.38 -17.65
CA ASP A 239 16.15 1.80 -17.78
C ASP A 239 16.12 0.32 -18.23
N GLU A 240 14.99 -0.19 -18.69
CA GLU A 240 14.86 -1.62 -18.96
C GLU A 240 15.29 -1.98 -20.38
N CYS A 241 16.03 -3.08 -20.52
CA CYS A 241 16.41 -3.67 -21.79
C CYS A 241 15.87 -5.10 -21.95
N MET A 242 15.65 -5.49 -23.19
CA MET A 242 15.14 -6.81 -23.59
C MET A 242 15.73 -7.23 -24.93
N PRO A 243 15.64 -8.51 -25.32
CA PRO A 243 16.04 -8.93 -26.66
C PRO A 243 15.27 -8.16 -27.73
N ALA A 244 15.97 -7.76 -28.79
CA ALA A 244 15.36 -7.05 -29.91
C ALA A 244 14.22 -7.89 -30.53
N GLY A 245 13.08 -7.25 -30.80
CA GLY A 245 11.89 -7.90 -31.34
C GLY A 245 11.00 -8.59 -30.30
N THR A 246 11.21 -8.29 -29.01
CA THR A 246 10.30 -8.72 -27.94
C THR A 246 8.89 -8.17 -28.19
N ASP A 247 7.86 -9.00 -28.07
CA ASP A 247 6.47 -8.53 -28.12
C ASP A 247 6.13 -7.73 -26.86
N GLN A 248 6.30 -6.41 -26.95
CA GLN A 248 6.05 -5.51 -25.84
C GLN A 248 4.58 -5.49 -25.40
N GLN A 249 3.63 -5.81 -26.28
CA GLN A 249 2.22 -5.87 -25.91
C GLN A 249 1.95 -7.10 -25.05
N ALA A 250 2.47 -8.26 -25.47
CA ALA A 250 2.39 -9.50 -24.69
C ALA A 250 3.12 -9.34 -23.34
N LEU A 251 4.30 -8.72 -23.32
CA LEU A 251 5.03 -8.44 -22.09
C LEU A 251 4.24 -7.53 -21.12
N ARG A 252 3.62 -6.45 -21.62
CA ARG A 252 2.76 -5.59 -20.78
C ARG A 252 1.58 -6.36 -20.20
N ALA A 253 0.98 -7.26 -20.99
CA ALA A 253 -0.10 -8.12 -20.51
C ALA A 253 0.39 -9.09 -19.42
N ALA A 254 1.54 -9.76 -19.62
CA ALA A 254 2.15 -10.66 -18.65
C ALA A 254 2.50 -9.93 -17.33
N ARG A 255 3.08 -8.73 -17.40
CA ARG A 255 3.34 -7.91 -16.20
C ARG A 255 2.07 -7.55 -15.47
N ARG A 256 1.05 -7.11 -16.20
CA ARG A 256 -0.24 -6.78 -15.61
C ARG A 256 -0.85 -7.99 -14.93
N PHE A 257 -0.76 -9.16 -15.56
CA PHE A 257 -1.20 -10.42 -14.97
C PHE A 257 -0.48 -10.70 -13.64
N HIS A 258 0.86 -10.75 -13.64
CA HIS A 258 1.63 -11.06 -12.43
C HIS A 258 1.43 -10.01 -11.33
N GLY A 259 1.33 -8.73 -11.70
CA GLY A 259 1.03 -7.65 -10.77
C GLY A 259 -0.34 -7.80 -10.11
N LEU A 260 -1.39 -8.07 -10.89
CA LEU A 260 -2.74 -8.33 -10.36
C LEU A 260 -2.78 -9.60 -9.50
N ARG A 261 -2.13 -10.67 -9.96
CA ARG A 261 -2.07 -11.96 -9.25
C ARG A 261 -1.43 -11.79 -7.87
N SER A 262 -0.28 -11.12 -7.82
CA SER A 262 0.44 -10.88 -6.57
C SER A 262 -0.30 -9.92 -5.65
N HIS A 263 -0.84 -8.83 -6.18
CA HIS A 263 -1.47 -7.79 -5.35
C HIS A 263 -2.79 -8.26 -4.71
N TYR A 264 -3.57 -9.08 -5.44
CA TYR A 264 -4.87 -9.58 -4.96
C TYR A 264 -4.83 -11.05 -4.52
N GLU A 265 -3.65 -11.68 -4.49
CA GLU A 265 -3.43 -13.09 -4.14
C GLU A 265 -4.36 -14.05 -4.91
N LEU A 266 -4.54 -13.80 -6.20
CA LEU A 266 -5.46 -14.55 -7.05
C LEU A 266 -4.82 -15.83 -7.58
N SER A 267 -5.66 -16.82 -7.92
CA SER A 267 -5.22 -17.91 -8.79
C SER A 267 -4.97 -17.41 -10.22
N ASP A 268 -4.28 -18.21 -11.04
CA ASP A 268 -4.05 -17.86 -12.44
C ASP A 268 -5.39 -17.69 -13.19
N ASP A 269 -6.34 -18.61 -13.00
CA ASP A 269 -7.69 -18.52 -13.56
C ASP A 269 -8.41 -17.23 -13.15
N ASP A 270 -8.39 -16.88 -11.85
CA ASP A 270 -9.05 -15.67 -11.35
C ASP A 270 -8.41 -14.40 -11.87
N THR A 271 -7.09 -14.42 -12.07
CA THR A 271 -6.35 -13.30 -12.65
C THR A 271 -6.72 -13.10 -14.12
N GLN A 272 -6.83 -14.18 -14.90
CA GLN A 272 -7.29 -14.10 -16.30
C GLN A 272 -8.71 -13.53 -16.37
N LEU A 273 -9.62 -14.04 -15.54
CA LEU A 273 -11.00 -13.55 -15.47
C LEU A 273 -11.06 -12.06 -15.08
N LEU A 274 -10.27 -11.62 -14.11
CA LEU A 274 -10.17 -10.21 -13.73
C LEU A 274 -9.70 -9.35 -14.90
N MET A 275 -8.66 -9.78 -15.63
CA MET A 275 -8.18 -9.06 -16.81
C MET A 275 -9.25 -8.93 -17.89
N MET A 276 -10.02 -10.00 -18.15
CA MET A 276 -11.15 -9.97 -19.09
C MET A 276 -12.22 -8.96 -18.65
N VAL A 277 -12.61 -8.94 -17.38
CA VAL A 277 -13.61 -8.01 -16.85
C VAL A 277 -13.10 -6.56 -16.92
N LEU A 278 -11.84 -6.29 -16.56
CA LEU A 278 -11.24 -4.96 -16.67
C LEU A 278 -11.18 -4.46 -18.13
N GLY A 279 -10.88 -5.36 -19.07
CA GLY A 279 -10.90 -5.10 -20.51
C GLY A 279 -12.31 -4.78 -21.00
N GLY A 280 -13.30 -5.62 -20.68
CA GLY A 280 -14.70 -5.41 -21.05
C GLY A 280 -15.27 -4.11 -20.46
N ALA A 281 -14.98 -3.80 -19.20
CA ALA A 281 -15.33 -2.53 -18.58
C ALA A 281 -14.75 -1.33 -19.34
N SER A 282 -13.48 -1.42 -19.78
CA SER A 282 -12.85 -0.35 -20.57
C SER A 282 -13.55 -0.15 -21.93
N GLN A 283 -13.99 -1.23 -22.58
CA GLN A 283 -14.73 -1.15 -23.84
C GLN A 283 -16.13 -0.53 -23.66
N ILE A 284 -16.86 -0.92 -22.61
CA ILE A 284 -18.18 -0.34 -22.27
C ILE A 284 -18.05 1.16 -22.03
N LEU A 285 -17.09 1.56 -21.17
CA LEU A 285 -16.92 2.96 -20.78
C LEU A 285 -16.38 3.82 -21.93
N GLY A 286 -15.52 3.24 -22.77
CA GLY A 286 -15.01 3.88 -23.99
C GLY A 286 -16.03 4.01 -25.13
N GLY A 287 -17.24 3.44 -24.98
CA GLY A 287 -18.30 3.51 -25.99
C GLY A 287 -17.98 2.72 -27.27
N VAL A 288 -17.18 1.65 -27.15
CA VAL A 288 -16.87 0.76 -28.27
C VAL A 288 -18.16 0.09 -28.76
N PRO A 289 -18.45 0.07 -30.08
CA PRO A 289 -19.56 -0.71 -30.62
C PRO A 289 -19.38 -2.20 -30.30
N ASP A 290 -20.43 -2.85 -29.80
CA ASP A 290 -20.44 -4.27 -29.44
C ASP A 290 -19.33 -4.67 -28.43
N PRO A 291 -19.30 -4.09 -27.21
CA PRO A 291 -18.22 -4.29 -26.23
C PRO A 291 -18.13 -5.73 -25.67
N PHE A 292 -19.04 -6.60 -26.08
CA PHE A 292 -19.11 -8.02 -25.71
C PHE A 292 -18.80 -8.95 -26.89
N GLY A 293 -18.32 -8.40 -28.01
CA GLY A 293 -18.06 -9.12 -29.25
C GLY A 293 -19.22 -9.04 -30.24
N ALA A 294 -18.89 -8.94 -31.53
CA ALA A 294 -19.88 -8.71 -32.59
C ALA A 294 -20.76 -9.94 -32.90
N ASP A 295 -20.21 -11.15 -32.78
CA ASP A 295 -20.89 -12.38 -33.21
C ASP A 295 -21.83 -12.95 -32.13
N ASP A 296 -21.45 -12.88 -30.86
CA ASP A 296 -22.27 -13.31 -29.71
C ASP A 296 -22.13 -12.37 -28.50
N PRO A 297 -22.75 -11.17 -28.56
CA PRO A 297 -22.70 -10.21 -27.45
C PRO A 297 -23.26 -10.76 -26.14
N ARG A 298 -24.24 -11.69 -26.20
CA ARG A 298 -24.84 -12.29 -25.01
C ARG A 298 -23.87 -13.26 -24.34
N GLY A 299 -23.21 -14.11 -25.13
CA GLY A 299 -22.18 -15.02 -24.64
C GLY A 299 -21.01 -14.27 -23.99
N GLY A 300 -20.52 -13.21 -24.64
CA GLY A 300 -19.45 -12.37 -24.07
C GLY A 300 -19.86 -11.72 -22.74
N ALA A 301 -21.03 -11.08 -22.69
CA ALA A 301 -21.55 -10.49 -21.45
C ALA A 301 -21.76 -11.55 -20.35
N PHE A 302 -22.23 -12.75 -20.70
CA PHE A 302 -22.43 -13.84 -19.76
C PHE A 302 -21.10 -14.30 -19.12
N VAL A 303 -20.03 -14.46 -19.90
CA VAL A 303 -18.71 -14.83 -19.38
C VAL A 303 -18.19 -13.79 -18.38
N LEU A 304 -18.23 -12.50 -18.74
CA LEU A 304 -17.80 -11.43 -17.83
C LEU A 304 -18.66 -11.37 -16.56
N SER A 305 -19.95 -11.65 -16.68
CA SER A 305 -20.85 -11.64 -15.53
C SER A 305 -20.64 -12.83 -14.61
N MET A 306 -20.33 -14.01 -15.15
CA MET A 306 -19.95 -15.18 -14.35
C MET A 306 -18.58 -15.01 -13.69
N ALA A 307 -17.64 -14.30 -14.34
CA ALA A 307 -16.39 -13.90 -13.71
C ALA A 307 -16.65 -13.03 -12.46
N LEU A 308 -17.53 -12.02 -12.59
CA LEU A 308 -17.96 -11.17 -11.47
C LEU A 308 -18.75 -11.91 -10.38
N ALA A 309 -19.31 -13.09 -10.66
CA ALA A 309 -19.97 -13.89 -9.63
C ALA A 309 -18.95 -14.50 -8.65
N ARG A 310 -17.67 -14.57 -9.02
CA ARG A 310 -16.59 -15.07 -8.15
C ARG A 310 -16.16 -13.99 -7.16
N PRO A 311 -16.23 -14.24 -5.84
CA PRO A 311 -15.95 -13.23 -4.81
C PRO A 311 -14.60 -12.52 -4.96
N ALA A 312 -13.52 -13.25 -5.25
CA ALA A 312 -12.18 -12.69 -5.38
C ALA A 312 -12.05 -11.75 -6.59
N VAL A 313 -12.54 -12.20 -7.75
CA VAL A 313 -12.57 -11.39 -9.00
C VAL A 313 -13.44 -10.15 -8.84
N CYS A 314 -14.61 -10.26 -8.20
CA CYS A 314 -15.51 -9.14 -7.96
C CYS A 314 -14.86 -8.05 -7.07
N ARG A 315 -14.26 -8.46 -5.95
CA ARG A 315 -13.54 -7.52 -5.06
C ARG A 315 -12.39 -6.83 -5.79
N ALA A 316 -11.55 -7.63 -6.45
CA ALA A 316 -10.40 -7.10 -7.18
C ALA A 316 -10.85 -6.16 -8.30
N PHE A 317 -11.92 -6.49 -9.05
CA PHE A 317 -12.46 -5.63 -10.10
C PHE A 317 -12.93 -4.28 -9.58
N VAL A 318 -13.66 -4.26 -8.45
CA VAL A 318 -14.15 -3.01 -7.85
C VAL A 318 -12.99 -2.17 -7.36
N HIS A 319 -12.10 -2.75 -6.56
CA HIS A 319 -10.92 -2.05 -6.04
C HIS A 319 -10.06 -1.48 -7.16
N GLU A 320 -9.70 -2.33 -8.13
CA GLU A 320 -8.87 -1.97 -9.27
C GLU A 320 -9.51 -0.90 -10.18
N SER A 321 -10.83 -0.89 -10.28
CA SER A 321 -11.54 0.14 -11.04
C SER A 321 -11.46 1.50 -10.36
N LEU A 322 -11.68 1.55 -9.04
CA LEU A 322 -11.68 2.79 -8.27
C LEU A 322 -10.27 3.39 -8.15
N GLU A 323 -9.23 2.56 -8.00
CA GLU A 323 -7.83 3.00 -8.00
C GLU A 323 -7.38 3.57 -9.36
N ARG A 324 -8.00 3.14 -10.46
CA ARG A 324 -7.63 3.55 -11.84
C ARG A 324 -8.59 4.56 -12.46
N GLU A 325 -8.94 5.59 -11.69
CA GLU A 325 -9.70 6.78 -12.12
C GLU A 325 -11.14 6.51 -12.60
N ARG A 326 -11.72 5.33 -12.36
CA ARG A 326 -13.17 5.13 -12.53
C ARG A 326 -13.88 5.50 -11.23
N ASP A 327 -15.12 5.96 -11.34
CA ASP A 327 -15.96 6.25 -10.20
C ASP A 327 -17.08 5.20 -10.01
N GLU A 328 -17.87 5.35 -8.95
CA GLU A 328 -19.01 4.48 -8.67
C GLU A 328 -20.07 4.52 -9.79
N HIS A 329 -20.24 5.64 -10.48
CA HIS A 329 -21.19 5.74 -11.58
C HIS A 329 -20.75 4.89 -12.78
N ASP A 330 -19.45 4.83 -13.05
CA ASP A 330 -18.88 3.94 -14.06
C ASP A 330 -19.10 2.47 -13.72
N LEU A 331 -18.95 2.08 -12.45
CA LEU A 331 -19.28 0.72 -11.99
C LEU A 331 -20.76 0.39 -12.21
N VAL A 332 -21.68 1.32 -11.89
CA VAL A 332 -23.12 1.14 -12.17
C VAL A 332 -23.39 1.00 -13.67
N ARG A 333 -22.71 1.77 -14.53
CA ARG A 333 -22.83 1.68 -15.99
C ARG A 333 -22.36 0.33 -16.52
N VAL A 334 -21.20 -0.15 -16.04
CA VAL A 334 -20.66 -1.46 -16.43
C VAL A 334 -21.61 -2.58 -16.02
N ALA A 335 -22.06 -2.58 -14.76
CA ALA A 335 -23.02 -3.57 -14.28
C ALA A 335 -24.34 -3.53 -15.05
N GLY A 336 -24.88 -2.34 -15.33
CA GLY A 336 -26.08 -2.15 -16.12
C GLY A 336 -25.96 -2.72 -17.54
N ALA A 337 -24.87 -2.42 -18.24
CA ALA A 337 -24.61 -2.92 -19.59
C ALA A 337 -24.54 -4.46 -19.63
N LEU A 338 -23.90 -5.09 -18.63
CA LEU A 338 -23.87 -6.55 -18.50
C LEU A 338 -25.27 -7.13 -18.27
N LEU A 339 -26.03 -6.55 -17.35
CA LEU A 339 -27.38 -7.00 -17.00
C LEU A 339 -28.36 -6.91 -18.18
N GLU A 340 -28.27 -5.85 -18.99
CA GLU A 340 -29.08 -5.68 -20.21
C GLU A 340 -28.88 -6.83 -21.21
N HIS A 341 -27.66 -7.35 -21.32
CA HIS A 341 -27.32 -8.41 -22.28
C HIS A 341 -27.62 -9.81 -21.76
N VAL A 342 -27.35 -10.07 -20.48
CA VAL A 342 -27.63 -11.37 -19.85
C VAL A 342 -29.15 -11.57 -19.68
N GLY A 343 -29.90 -10.51 -19.38
CA GLY A 343 -31.36 -10.47 -19.34
C GLY A 343 -32.03 -11.21 -18.16
N GLY A 344 -31.43 -12.27 -17.61
CA GLY A 344 -31.93 -12.98 -16.43
C GLY A 344 -31.16 -14.27 -16.09
N GLY A 345 -31.27 -14.72 -14.83
CA GLY A 345 -30.70 -15.99 -14.37
C GLY A 345 -29.31 -15.87 -13.75
N PRO A 346 -28.52 -16.98 -13.71
CA PRO A 346 -27.23 -17.06 -13.02
C PRO A 346 -26.26 -15.90 -13.31
N GLY A 347 -26.14 -15.52 -14.58
CA GLY A 347 -25.25 -14.43 -15.00
C GLY A 347 -25.67 -13.03 -14.51
N CYS A 348 -26.78 -12.85 -13.79
CA CYS A 348 -27.14 -11.55 -13.23
C CYS A 348 -26.46 -11.27 -11.88
N SER A 349 -26.12 -12.33 -11.12
CA SER A 349 -25.74 -12.18 -9.72
C SER A 349 -24.45 -11.37 -9.50
N GLY A 350 -23.40 -11.64 -10.29
CA GLY A 350 -22.14 -10.90 -10.23
C GLY A 350 -22.28 -9.40 -10.49
N PRO A 351 -22.85 -8.99 -11.63
CA PRO A 351 -23.11 -7.58 -11.91
C PRO A 351 -24.01 -6.89 -10.88
N GLU A 352 -25.03 -7.57 -10.33
CA GLU A 352 -25.89 -7.01 -9.29
C GLU A 352 -25.14 -6.77 -7.97
N VAL A 353 -24.14 -7.59 -7.65
CA VAL A 353 -23.24 -7.35 -6.50
C VAL A 353 -22.36 -6.12 -6.75
N VAL A 354 -21.77 -5.97 -7.95
CA VAL A 354 -21.01 -4.75 -8.31
C VAL A 354 -21.89 -3.52 -8.22
N GLN A 355 -23.11 -3.59 -8.75
CA GLN A 355 -24.08 -2.50 -8.68
C GLN A 355 -24.41 -2.15 -7.22
N ALA A 356 -24.60 -3.14 -6.36
CA ALA A 356 -24.87 -2.92 -4.95
C ALA A 356 -23.72 -2.21 -4.23
N ILE A 357 -22.46 -2.61 -4.48
CA ILE A 357 -21.29 -1.98 -3.88
C ILE A 357 -21.21 -0.51 -4.31
N ALA A 358 -21.35 -0.24 -5.61
CA ALA A 358 -21.30 1.13 -6.14
C ALA A 358 -22.46 2.00 -5.62
N LEU A 359 -23.69 1.48 -5.59
CA LEU A 359 -24.85 2.20 -5.06
C LEU A 359 -24.72 2.50 -3.57
N ASP A 360 -24.18 1.56 -2.77
CA ASP A 360 -23.97 1.80 -1.35
C ASP A 360 -22.94 2.94 -1.16
N ARG A 361 -21.82 2.92 -1.90
CA ARG A 361 -20.82 3.99 -1.90
C ARG A 361 -21.38 5.35 -2.32
N LEU A 362 -22.35 5.38 -3.23
CA LEU A 362 -23.08 6.59 -3.63
C LEU A 362 -24.15 7.05 -2.61
N GLY A 363 -24.33 6.34 -1.50
CA GLY A 363 -25.33 6.65 -0.48
C GLY A 363 -26.75 6.16 -0.81
N HIS A 364 -26.92 5.35 -1.86
CA HIS A 364 -28.19 4.75 -2.25
C HIS A 364 -28.41 3.37 -1.59
N GLY A 365 -28.37 3.34 -0.26
CA GLY A 365 -28.39 2.09 0.53
C GLY A 365 -29.60 1.18 0.29
N ASP A 366 -30.79 1.75 0.13
CA ASP A 366 -32.01 0.96 -0.14
C ASP A 366 -31.95 0.28 -1.53
N ASP A 367 -31.43 0.96 -2.54
CA ASP A 367 -31.24 0.42 -3.89
C ASP A 367 -30.11 -0.62 -3.92
N ALA A 368 -29.03 -0.39 -3.16
CA ALA A 368 -27.96 -1.35 -2.97
C ALA A 368 -28.48 -2.66 -2.36
N ARG A 369 -29.28 -2.57 -1.28
CA ARG A 369 -29.91 -3.75 -0.67
C ARG A 369 -30.84 -4.44 -1.65
N ALA A 370 -31.65 -3.70 -2.40
CA ALA A 370 -32.53 -4.28 -3.42
C ALA A 370 -31.75 -5.01 -4.53
N ALA A 371 -30.57 -4.50 -4.92
CA ALA A 371 -29.69 -5.19 -5.86
C ALA A 371 -29.13 -6.50 -5.30
N LEU A 372 -28.70 -6.53 -4.03
CA LEU A 372 -28.27 -7.77 -3.38
C LEU A 372 -29.39 -8.81 -3.27
N GLU A 373 -30.62 -8.38 -2.98
CA GLU A 373 -31.79 -9.28 -2.92
C GLU A 373 -32.10 -9.89 -4.29
N ARG A 374 -31.98 -9.11 -5.38
CA ARG A 374 -32.09 -9.66 -6.74
C ARG A 374 -30.96 -10.62 -7.06
N ALA A 375 -29.72 -10.29 -6.67
CA ALA A 375 -28.56 -11.15 -6.90
C ALA A 375 -28.78 -12.54 -6.31
N VAL A 376 -29.24 -12.62 -5.05
CA VAL A 376 -29.56 -13.88 -4.36
C VAL A 376 -30.79 -14.58 -4.95
N ALA A 377 -31.79 -13.83 -5.41
CA ALA A 377 -32.98 -14.40 -6.04
C ALA A 377 -32.68 -15.05 -7.39
N HIS A 378 -31.74 -14.49 -8.16
CA HIS A 378 -31.27 -15.08 -9.41
C HIS A 378 -30.41 -16.31 -9.17
N GLU A 379 -29.43 -16.20 -8.27
CA GLU A 379 -28.55 -17.31 -7.89
C GLU A 379 -27.93 -17.07 -6.50
N PRO A 380 -27.89 -18.08 -5.61
CA PRO A 380 -27.21 -17.94 -4.33
C PRO A 380 -25.74 -17.55 -4.50
N ASN A 381 -25.41 -16.31 -4.17
CA ASN A 381 -24.06 -15.76 -4.26
C ASN A 381 -23.50 -15.53 -2.84
N PRO A 382 -22.38 -16.16 -2.47
CA PRO A 382 -21.78 -16.01 -1.15
C PRO A 382 -21.47 -14.57 -0.76
N MET A 383 -20.99 -13.75 -1.70
CA MET A 383 -20.71 -12.33 -1.45
C MET A 383 -22.00 -11.57 -1.16
N ALA A 384 -23.03 -11.76 -2.00
CA ALA A 384 -24.31 -11.09 -1.82
C ALA A 384 -24.98 -11.46 -0.48
N LEU A 385 -24.93 -12.74 -0.12
CA LEU A 385 -25.46 -13.26 1.14
C LEU A 385 -24.70 -12.68 2.36
N ARG A 386 -23.36 -12.62 2.30
CA ARG A 386 -22.55 -11.98 3.35
C ARG A 386 -22.90 -10.50 3.50
N MET A 387 -23.00 -9.77 2.40
CA MET A 387 -23.36 -8.36 2.45
C MET A 387 -24.76 -8.17 3.07
N LEU A 388 -25.77 -8.95 2.63
CA LEU A 388 -27.10 -8.93 3.24
C LEU A 388 -27.08 -9.29 4.74
N ALA A 389 -26.16 -10.16 5.17
CA ALA A 389 -25.96 -10.43 6.59
C ALA A 389 -25.49 -9.19 7.35
N GLY A 390 -24.57 -8.40 6.77
CA GLY A 390 -24.15 -7.10 7.32
C GLY A 390 -25.34 -6.13 7.46
N TRP A 391 -26.18 -6.02 6.42
CA TRP A 391 -27.40 -5.22 6.47
C TRP A 391 -28.41 -5.72 7.52
N ALA A 392 -28.51 -7.04 7.73
CA ALA A 392 -29.32 -7.61 8.80
C ALA A 392 -28.74 -7.29 10.19
N ALA A 393 -27.42 -7.33 10.35
CA ALA A 393 -26.74 -6.91 11.57
C ALA A 393 -26.97 -5.42 11.86
N ASP A 394 -26.89 -4.55 10.84
CA ASP A 394 -27.22 -3.12 10.96
C ASP A 394 -28.63 -2.92 11.53
N ARG A 395 -29.61 -3.70 11.06
CA ARG A 395 -31.00 -3.69 11.57
C ARG A 395 -31.18 -4.28 12.98
N GLY A 396 -30.12 -4.81 13.60
CA GLY A 396 -30.18 -5.49 14.89
C GLY A 396 -30.73 -6.92 14.80
N GLU A 397 -30.78 -7.52 13.61
CA GLU A 397 -31.35 -8.84 13.34
C GLU A 397 -30.28 -9.95 13.36
N ALA A 398 -29.61 -10.16 14.50
CA ALA A 398 -28.50 -11.11 14.64
C ALA A 398 -28.83 -12.54 14.14
N ALA A 399 -30.06 -13.02 14.40
CA ALA A 399 -30.49 -14.34 13.96
C ALA A 399 -30.59 -14.46 12.42
N GLU A 400 -31.02 -13.39 11.75
CA GLU A 400 -31.09 -13.36 10.29
C GLU A 400 -29.71 -13.22 9.67
N ALA A 401 -28.85 -12.36 10.24
CA ALA A 401 -27.45 -12.25 9.85
C ALA A 401 -26.76 -13.63 9.92
N ALA A 402 -26.91 -14.37 11.01
CA ALA A 402 -26.34 -15.72 11.13
C ALA A 402 -26.96 -16.73 10.14
N ARG A 403 -28.24 -16.59 9.77
CA ARG A 403 -28.85 -17.44 8.74
C ARG A 403 -28.21 -17.18 7.37
N LEU A 404 -28.01 -15.91 7.03
CA LEU A 404 -27.40 -15.48 5.78
C LEU A 404 -25.92 -15.85 5.70
N LEU A 405 -25.16 -15.70 6.79
CA LEU A 405 -23.76 -16.15 6.88
C LEU A 405 -23.64 -17.65 6.64
N ARG A 406 -24.45 -18.47 7.31
CA ARG A 406 -24.46 -19.93 7.05
C ARG A 406 -24.81 -20.26 5.60
N ALA A 407 -25.75 -19.51 5.00
CA ALA A 407 -26.11 -19.69 3.60
C ALA A 407 -24.98 -19.27 2.64
N ALA A 408 -24.16 -18.31 3.04
CA ALA A 408 -22.94 -17.92 2.33
C ALA A 408 -21.78 -18.92 2.49
N GLY A 409 -21.97 -19.97 3.30
CA GLY A 409 -20.92 -20.94 3.63
C GLY A 409 -19.96 -20.47 4.72
N VAL A 410 -20.26 -19.37 5.41
CA VAL A 410 -19.40 -18.82 6.47
C VAL A 410 -19.59 -19.58 7.77
N THR A 411 -18.47 -19.93 8.42
CA THR A 411 -18.43 -20.55 9.74
C THR A 411 -17.90 -19.59 10.81
N PRO A 412 -18.13 -19.86 12.12
CA PRO A 412 -17.62 -19.02 13.20
C PRO A 412 -16.09 -18.91 13.24
N ASP A 413 -15.38 -19.93 12.73
CA ASP A 413 -13.93 -20.05 12.77
C ASP A 413 -13.27 -19.55 11.47
N ASP A 414 -14.05 -19.00 10.53
CA ASP A 414 -13.51 -18.49 9.28
C ASP A 414 -12.69 -17.21 9.51
N ASP A 415 -11.48 -17.16 8.96
CA ASP A 415 -10.69 -15.94 8.95
C ASP A 415 -11.29 -14.91 7.96
N GLY A 416 -11.23 -13.62 8.31
CA GLY A 416 -11.65 -12.50 7.47
C GLY A 416 -13.08 -12.00 7.71
N ALA A 417 -13.59 -11.17 6.78
CA ALA A 417 -14.79 -10.36 7.00
C ALA A 417 -16.07 -11.16 7.35
N GLY A 418 -16.18 -12.41 6.89
CA GLY A 418 -17.29 -13.29 7.24
C GLY A 418 -17.27 -13.71 8.72
N GLY A 419 -16.12 -14.18 9.20
CA GLY A 419 -15.94 -14.56 10.60
C GLY A 419 -15.95 -13.37 11.54
N SER A 420 -15.37 -12.22 11.16
CA SER A 420 -15.48 -10.98 11.95
C SER A 420 -16.94 -10.57 12.16
N LEU A 421 -17.76 -10.64 11.10
CA LEU A 421 -19.19 -10.37 11.20
C LEU A 421 -19.91 -11.43 12.06
N TRP A 422 -19.46 -12.69 12.03
CA TRP A 422 -20.00 -13.73 12.92
C TRP A 422 -19.71 -13.43 14.40
N ALA A 423 -18.46 -13.13 14.73
CA ALA A 423 -18.02 -12.77 16.08
C ALA A 423 -18.76 -11.52 16.61
N GLU A 424 -19.08 -10.58 15.72
CA GLU A 424 -19.86 -9.41 16.06
C GLU A 424 -21.29 -9.76 16.54
N ILE A 425 -22.00 -10.63 15.80
CA ILE A 425 -23.41 -10.94 16.06
C ILE A 425 -23.60 -12.02 17.12
N GLU A 426 -22.60 -12.87 17.38
CA GLU A 426 -22.70 -14.04 18.24
C GLU A 426 -23.26 -13.73 19.65
N PRO A 427 -22.80 -12.69 20.37
CA PRO A 427 -23.34 -12.34 21.69
C PRO A 427 -24.85 -12.06 21.69
N PHE A 428 -25.41 -11.69 20.53
CA PHE A 428 -26.80 -11.28 20.38
C PHE A 428 -27.72 -12.38 19.83
N LEU A 429 -27.19 -13.57 19.52
CA LEU A 429 -27.98 -14.70 19.01
C LEU A 429 -28.95 -15.29 20.05
N GLN A 430 -28.64 -15.16 21.34
CA GLN A 430 -29.54 -15.57 22.41
C GLN A 430 -30.67 -14.55 22.56
N ARG A 431 -31.90 -15.03 22.75
CA ARG A 431 -33.03 -14.12 22.96
C ARG A 431 -32.86 -13.34 24.26
N PRO A 432 -33.19 -12.03 24.26
CA PRO A 432 -33.21 -11.24 25.49
C PRO A 432 -34.13 -11.88 26.54
N ARG A 433 -33.71 -11.87 27.80
CA ARG A 433 -34.57 -12.35 28.90
C ARG A 433 -35.73 -11.39 29.07
N THR A 434 -36.95 -11.88 28.88
CA THR A 434 -38.16 -11.06 29.01
C THR A 434 -38.58 -10.97 30.47
N SER A 435 -38.58 -9.76 31.02
CA SER A 435 -39.15 -9.47 32.35
C SER A 435 -40.67 -9.25 32.30
N THR A 436 -41.24 -9.13 31.09
CA THR A 436 -42.66 -8.83 30.84
C THR A 436 -43.46 -10.10 30.55
N GLY A 437 -44.58 -10.29 31.25
CA GLY A 437 -45.47 -11.44 31.03
C GLY A 437 -46.17 -11.39 29.67
N ARG A 438 -46.43 -12.56 29.08
CA ARG A 438 -46.99 -12.72 27.72
C ARG A 438 -48.23 -11.86 27.42
N ASN A 439 -49.09 -11.61 28.42
CA ASN A 439 -50.33 -10.85 28.25
C ASN A 439 -50.26 -9.42 28.80
N ASP A 440 -49.13 -9.01 29.38
CA ASP A 440 -48.96 -7.69 29.99
C ASP A 440 -48.86 -6.61 28.89
N PRO A 441 -49.11 -5.33 29.22
CA PRO A 441 -48.83 -4.22 28.31
C PRO A 441 -47.37 -4.26 27.85
N CYS A 442 -47.14 -4.03 26.55
CA CYS A 442 -45.81 -4.06 25.99
C CYS A 442 -44.96 -2.85 26.47
N PRO A 443 -43.70 -3.05 26.91
CA PRO A 443 -42.85 -1.98 27.44
C PRO A 443 -42.47 -0.90 26.43
N CYS A 444 -42.65 -1.18 25.13
CA CYS A 444 -42.44 -0.20 24.05
C CYS A 444 -43.50 0.93 23.99
N GLY A 445 -44.48 0.95 24.91
CA GLY A 445 -45.50 2.00 24.96
C GLY A 445 -46.62 1.91 23.90
N SER A 446 -46.67 0.85 23.08
CA SER A 446 -47.66 0.71 21.99
C SER A 446 -49.11 0.49 22.44
N GLY A 447 -49.35 0.27 23.73
CA GLY A 447 -50.66 -0.09 24.29
C GLY A 447 -51.15 -1.50 23.95
N LYS A 448 -50.41 -2.27 23.14
CA LYS A 448 -50.74 -3.66 22.78
C LYS A 448 -50.24 -4.63 23.86
N LYS A 449 -50.89 -5.80 23.96
CA LYS A 449 -50.37 -6.93 24.76
C LYS A 449 -49.01 -7.35 24.21
N TYR A 450 -48.09 -7.71 25.10
CA TYR A 450 -46.72 -8.10 24.75
C TYR A 450 -46.66 -9.16 23.65
N LYS A 451 -47.50 -10.22 23.75
CA LYS A 451 -47.64 -11.26 22.71
C LYS A 451 -48.03 -10.79 21.32
N ALA A 452 -48.71 -9.66 21.23
CA ALA A 452 -49.22 -9.09 19.98
C ALA A 452 -48.32 -7.95 19.46
N CYS A 453 -47.23 -7.66 20.16
CA CYS A 453 -46.32 -6.57 19.83
C CYS A 453 -44.88 -7.08 19.66
N HIS A 454 -44.20 -7.43 20.75
CA HIS A 454 -42.76 -7.71 20.77
C HIS A 454 -42.39 -9.14 21.16
N LEU A 455 -43.35 -10.01 21.54
CA LEU A 455 -43.02 -11.40 21.85
C LEU A 455 -42.44 -12.11 20.61
N GLY A 456 -41.20 -12.57 20.71
CA GLY A 456 -40.44 -13.15 19.60
C GLY A 456 -39.76 -12.13 18.68
N ARG A 457 -39.83 -10.84 19.02
CA ARG A 457 -39.19 -9.70 18.32
C ARG A 457 -38.47 -8.78 19.32
N GLU A 458 -38.06 -9.34 20.45
CA GLU A 458 -37.32 -8.61 21.47
C GLU A 458 -35.94 -8.23 20.97
N GLN A 459 -35.58 -6.96 21.16
CA GLN A 459 -34.20 -6.53 21.01
C GLN A 459 -33.51 -6.57 22.37
N HIS A 460 -32.18 -6.73 22.34
CA HIS A 460 -31.38 -6.56 23.54
C HIS A 460 -31.46 -5.11 24.04
N PRO A 461 -31.38 -4.87 25.36
CA PRO A 461 -31.33 -3.52 25.92
C PRO A 461 -30.32 -2.63 25.20
N LEU A 462 -30.63 -1.33 25.05
CA LEU A 462 -29.75 -0.39 24.35
C LEU A 462 -28.34 -0.35 24.96
N VAL A 463 -28.23 -0.53 26.28
CA VAL A 463 -26.92 -0.64 26.97
C VAL A 463 -26.05 -1.78 26.44
N ASP A 464 -26.64 -2.93 26.12
CA ASP A 464 -25.92 -4.08 25.57
C ASP A 464 -25.63 -3.86 24.07
N ARG A 465 -26.53 -3.17 23.36
CA ARG A 465 -26.39 -2.87 21.93
C ARG A 465 -25.46 -1.70 21.62
N ALA A 466 -25.15 -0.82 22.56
CA ALA A 466 -24.25 0.32 22.31
C ALA A 466 -22.86 -0.17 21.81
N ALA A 467 -22.26 -1.16 22.48
CA ALA A 467 -21.00 -1.76 22.00
C ALA A 467 -21.14 -2.49 20.66
N TRP A 468 -22.34 -2.93 20.30
CA TRP A 468 -22.61 -3.51 18.98
C TRP A 468 -22.72 -2.42 17.91
N LEU A 469 -23.43 -1.32 18.20
CA LEU A 469 -23.54 -0.16 17.33
C LEU A 469 -22.16 0.39 16.95
N TYR A 470 -21.23 0.48 17.92
CA TYR A 470 -19.86 0.87 17.63
C TYR A 470 -19.17 -0.12 16.69
N ARG A 471 -19.31 -1.43 16.92
CA ARG A 471 -18.79 -2.48 16.02
C ARG A 471 -19.39 -2.45 14.61
N LYS A 472 -20.65 -2.03 14.45
CA LYS A 472 -21.26 -1.79 13.12
C LYS A 472 -20.52 -0.68 12.38
N ALA A 473 -20.14 0.40 13.07
CA ALA A 473 -19.38 1.50 12.49
C ALA A 473 -17.95 1.09 12.10
N ILE A 474 -17.29 0.26 12.91
CA ILE A 474 -15.98 -0.34 12.56
C ILE A 474 -16.08 -1.20 11.31
N ARG A 475 -17.07 -2.11 11.25
CA ARG A 475 -17.32 -2.91 10.05
C ARG A 475 -17.52 -2.02 8.83
N PHE A 476 -18.27 -0.93 8.98
CA PHE A 476 -18.48 0.04 7.90
C PHE A 476 -17.17 0.66 7.41
N VAL A 477 -16.26 1.06 8.30
CA VAL A 477 -14.92 1.55 7.92
C VAL A 477 -14.16 0.48 7.13
N ASN A 478 -14.17 -0.76 7.60
CA ASN A 478 -13.50 -1.87 6.91
C ASN A 478 -14.07 -2.18 5.53
N ASP A 479 -15.39 -2.05 5.36
CA ASP A 479 -16.06 -2.30 4.08
C ASP A 479 -15.91 -1.13 3.09
N VAL A 480 -15.69 0.11 3.55
CA VAL A 480 -15.75 1.31 2.71
C VAL A 480 -14.40 2.02 2.54
N GLU A 481 -13.65 2.25 3.62
CA GLU A 481 -12.40 3.04 3.61
C GLU A 481 -11.26 2.39 4.41
N PRO A 482 -10.84 1.14 4.09
CA PRO A 482 -9.73 0.48 4.78
C PRO A 482 -8.37 1.20 4.59
N ALA A 483 -8.21 1.95 3.50
CA ALA A 483 -6.98 2.69 3.23
C ALA A 483 -6.76 3.87 4.20
N VAL A 484 -7.83 4.57 4.60
CA VAL A 484 -7.74 5.66 5.59
C VAL A 484 -7.32 5.09 6.95
N HIS A 485 -7.88 3.94 7.34
CA HIS A 485 -7.49 3.22 8.55
C HIS A 485 -6.00 2.85 8.55
N ALA A 486 -5.49 2.29 7.45
CA ALA A 486 -4.07 1.97 7.33
C ALA A 486 -3.16 3.22 7.42
N LYS A 487 -3.55 4.34 6.80
CA LYS A 487 -2.81 5.62 6.87
C LYS A 487 -2.72 6.18 8.29
N VAL A 488 -3.84 6.16 9.02
CA VAL A 488 -3.89 6.62 10.43
C VAL A 488 -3.02 5.72 11.31
N ALA A 489 -3.10 4.39 11.14
CA ALA A 489 -2.25 3.46 11.88
C ALA A 489 -0.75 3.70 11.61
N PHE A 490 -0.39 3.93 10.35
CA PHE A 490 0.99 4.25 9.96
C PHE A 490 1.47 5.55 10.63
N ALA A 491 0.68 6.62 10.61
CA ALA A 491 1.03 7.88 11.26
C ALA A 491 1.27 7.73 12.78
N ILE A 492 0.46 6.93 13.48
CA ILE A 492 0.68 6.62 14.90
C ILE A 492 2.02 5.90 15.12
N VAL A 493 2.29 4.88 14.29
CA VAL A 493 3.46 4.01 14.46
C VAL A 493 4.76 4.74 14.13
N ASP A 494 4.76 5.51 13.05
CA ASP A 494 5.90 6.33 12.61
C ASP A 494 6.27 7.35 13.68
N ALA A 495 5.28 8.10 14.18
CA ALA A 495 5.49 9.07 15.27
C ALA A 495 5.92 8.42 16.60
N ALA A 496 5.55 7.17 16.84
CA ALA A 496 6.02 6.40 18.00
C ALA A 496 7.45 5.83 17.83
N GLY A 497 8.06 5.98 16.65
CA GLY A 497 9.35 5.36 16.33
C GLY A 497 9.28 3.83 16.20
N GLY A 498 8.11 3.30 15.82
CA GLY A 498 7.87 1.86 15.67
C GLY A 498 8.11 1.34 14.25
N GLY A 499 8.29 0.02 14.14
CA GLY A 499 8.39 -0.69 12.84
C GLY A 499 7.18 -1.57 12.55
N ASP A 500 7.32 -2.46 11.56
CA ASP A 500 6.24 -3.32 11.05
C ASP A 500 5.52 -4.17 12.11
N GLU A 501 6.26 -4.66 13.12
CA GLU A 501 5.67 -5.45 14.21
C GLU A 501 4.66 -4.63 15.03
N LEU A 502 4.99 -3.36 15.34
CA LEU A 502 4.07 -2.47 16.04
C LEU A 502 2.90 -2.09 15.14
N LEU A 503 3.14 -1.88 13.85
CA LEU A 503 2.09 -1.58 12.88
C LEU A 503 1.01 -2.67 12.84
N GLN A 504 1.41 -3.95 12.81
CA GLN A 504 0.46 -5.06 12.86
C GLN A 504 -0.40 -5.04 14.14
N GLN A 505 0.21 -4.73 15.29
CA GLN A 505 -0.51 -4.64 16.56
C GLN A 505 -1.48 -3.45 16.58
N VAL A 506 -1.05 -2.28 16.09
CA VAL A 506 -1.85 -1.03 16.09
C VAL A 506 -3.04 -1.13 15.13
N LEU A 507 -2.87 -1.76 13.96
CA LEU A 507 -3.94 -1.99 12.99
C LEU A 507 -5.14 -2.77 13.56
N GLU A 508 -4.93 -3.60 14.58
CA GLU A 508 -6.01 -4.36 15.22
C GLU A 508 -6.67 -3.60 16.39
N THR A 509 -6.21 -2.39 16.70
CA THR A 509 -6.72 -1.62 17.83
C THR A 509 -7.93 -0.77 17.49
N GLU A 510 -8.88 -0.71 18.43
CA GLU A 510 -10.05 0.17 18.40
C GLU A 510 -9.70 1.66 18.34
N LEU A 511 -8.47 2.03 18.72
CA LEU A 511 -7.98 3.41 18.71
C LEU A 511 -7.90 3.98 17.30
N VAL A 512 -7.35 3.22 16.35
CA VAL A 512 -7.24 3.66 14.95
C VAL A 512 -8.64 3.86 14.37
N TYR A 513 -9.55 2.92 14.59
CA TYR A 513 -10.93 3.07 14.15
C TYR A 513 -11.63 4.27 14.77
N ASP A 514 -11.42 4.58 16.05
CA ASP A 514 -12.01 5.77 16.70
C ASP A 514 -11.55 7.07 16.03
N VAL A 515 -10.25 7.17 15.68
CA VAL A 515 -9.71 8.32 14.94
C VAL A 515 -10.34 8.44 13.56
N VAL A 516 -10.43 7.33 12.83
CA VAL A 516 -11.04 7.30 11.50
C VAL A 516 -12.54 7.66 11.56
N LEU A 517 -13.25 7.11 12.55
CA LEU A 517 -14.67 7.34 12.73
C LEU A 517 -14.97 8.82 13.01
N HIS A 518 -14.23 9.44 13.93
CA HIS A 518 -14.55 10.79 14.37
C HIS A 518 -13.78 11.86 13.59
N GLU A 519 -12.45 11.87 13.65
CA GLU A 519 -11.62 12.88 13.02
C GLU A 519 -11.64 12.80 11.48
N ALA A 520 -11.65 11.59 10.90
CA ALA A 520 -11.83 11.44 9.44
C ALA A 520 -13.30 11.47 8.97
N GLY A 521 -14.26 11.68 9.88
CA GLY A 521 -15.67 11.89 9.57
C GLY A 521 -16.46 10.65 9.16
N MET A 522 -15.88 9.45 9.25
CA MET A 522 -16.51 8.20 8.80
C MET A 522 -17.72 7.77 9.62
N PHE A 523 -17.84 8.21 10.88
CA PHE A 523 -19.01 7.94 11.71
C PHE A 523 -20.24 8.68 11.19
N ARG A 524 -20.08 9.92 10.72
CA ARG A 524 -21.17 10.68 10.09
C ARG A 524 -21.62 10.02 8.78
N GLU A 525 -20.66 9.59 7.96
CA GLU A 525 -20.91 8.86 6.72
C GLU A 525 -21.66 7.54 6.98
N PHE A 526 -21.24 6.78 8.01
CA PHE A 526 -21.95 5.58 8.47
C PHE A 526 -23.42 5.89 8.80
N LEU A 527 -23.69 6.95 9.57
CA LEU A 527 -25.06 7.31 9.93
C LEU A 527 -25.90 7.74 8.74
N ASP A 528 -25.35 8.52 7.82
CA ASP A 528 -26.09 8.96 6.65
C ASP A 528 -26.43 7.77 5.74
N ARG A 529 -25.52 6.81 5.58
CA ARG A 529 -25.74 5.61 4.77
C ARG A 529 -26.56 4.51 5.44
N ARG A 530 -26.64 4.50 6.77
CA ARG A 530 -27.38 3.47 7.53
C ARG A 530 -28.64 4.00 8.22
N ARG A 531 -28.98 5.28 8.04
CA ARG A 531 -30.15 5.93 8.64
C ARG A 531 -31.46 5.16 8.45
N SER A 532 -31.70 4.61 7.26
CA SER A 532 -32.94 3.89 6.95
C SER A 532 -33.02 2.49 7.58
N VAL A 533 -31.89 1.94 8.03
CA VAL A 533 -31.79 0.56 8.52
C VAL A 533 -31.50 0.45 10.01
N LEU A 534 -30.83 1.43 10.63
CA LEU A 534 -30.54 1.38 12.06
C LEU A 534 -31.84 1.43 12.90
N PRO A 535 -31.91 0.69 14.03
CA PRO A 535 -32.94 0.90 15.04
C PRO A 535 -32.99 2.37 15.49
N ALA A 536 -34.19 2.92 15.69
CA ALA A 536 -34.38 4.35 15.96
C ALA A 536 -33.62 4.84 17.20
N ASP A 537 -33.55 4.02 18.26
CA ASP A 537 -32.83 4.37 19.48
C ASP A 537 -31.30 4.28 19.34
N GLU A 538 -30.80 3.38 18.49
CA GLU A 538 -29.39 3.35 18.07
C GLU A 538 -29.04 4.59 17.24
N LEU A 539 -29.91 5.00 16.31
CA LEU A 539 -29.69 6.19 15.49
C LEU A 539 -29.63 7.46 16.36
N GLU A 540 -30.53 7.60 17.34
CA GLU A 540 -30.52 8.69 18.30
C GLU A 540 -29.23 8.69 19.13
N LEU A 541 -28.81 7.52 19.63
CA LEU A 541 -27.58 7.38 20.40
C LEU A 541 -26.34 7.74 19.58
N ALA A 542 -26.25 7.23 18.35
CA ALA A 542 -25.14 7.49 17.46
C ALA A 542 -25.05 8.96 17.05
N ALA A 543 -26.19 9.64 16.87
CA ALA A 543 -26.21 11.07 16.60
C ALA A 543 -25.62 11.90 17.76
N LEU A 544 -25.71 11.41 19.01
CA LEU A 544 -25.03 12.04 20.15
C LEU A 544 -23.52 11.79 20.10
N TRP A 545 -23.07 10.62 19.64
CA TRP A 545 -21.65 10.29 19.54
C TRP A 545 -20.93 11.16 18.51
N VAL A 546 -21.59 11.51 17.39
CA VAL A 546 -21.05 12.46 16.40
C VAL A 546 -20.66 13.80 17.02
N LEU A 547 -21.33 14.21 18.09
CA LEU A 547 -21.08 15.48 18.78
C LEU A 547 -20.09 15.37 19.95
N SER A 548 -19.55 14.17 20.18
CA SER A 548 -18.64 13.92 21.31
C SER A 548 -17.21 14.09 20.85
N ASP A 549 -16.49 15.06 21.41
CA ASP A 549 -15.09 15.35 21.07
C ASP A 549 -14.09 14.51 21.86
N ARG A 550 -12.88 14.36 21.30
CA ARG A 550 -11.75 13.76 21.98
C ARG A 550 -11.14 14.81 22.89
N VAL A 551 -10.82 14.41 24.12
CA VAL A 551 -10.39 15.31 25.18
C VAL A 551 -9.23 14.72 25.96
N VAL A 552 -8.40 15.62 26.50
CA VAL A 552 -7.42 15.27 27.54
C VAL A 552 -8.12 15.33 28.90
N LEU A 553 -7.93 14.28 29.69
CA LEU A 553 -8.53 14.07 31.00
C LEU A 553 -7.44 14.07 32.06
N HIS A 554 -7.57 14.94 33.07
CA HIS A 554 -6.84 14.80 34.31
C HIS A 554 -7.52 13.75 35.19
N VAL A 555 -6.77 12.77 35.70
CA VAL A 555 -7.30 11.70 36.55
C VAL A 555 -7.36 12.17 38.01
N ASP A 556 -8.56 12.50 38.50
CA ASP A 556 -8.74 13.01 39.86
C ASP A 556 -8.69 11.88 40.90
N GLU A 557 -9.46 10.81 40.65
CA GLU A 557 -9.62 9.69 41.57
C GLU A 557 -9.92 8.40 40.80
N VAL A 558 -9.32 7.29 41.25
CA VAL A 558 -9.54 5.96 40.67
C VAL A 558 -10.09 5.02 41.74
N GLY A 559 -11.28 4.48 41.48
CA GLY A 559 -11.91 3.44 42.28
C GLY A 559 -11.77 2.04 41.66
N PRO A 560 -12.39 1.01 42.27
CA PRO A 560 -12.27 -0.38 41.80
C PRO A 560 -12.86 -0.64 40.40
N ASP A 561 -13.92 0.07 40.04
CA ASP A 561 -14.66 -0.08 38.79
C ASP A 561 -15.14 1.27 38.23
N TRP A 562 -14.55 2.38 38.67
CA TRP A 562 -14.92 3.73 38.26
C TRP A 562 -13.70 4.67 38.36
N ALA A 563 -13.73 5.78 37.63
CA ALA A 563 -12.79 6.88 37.81
C ALA A 563 -13.51 8.23 37.67
N ALA A 564 -12.96 9.25 38.32
CA ALA A 564 -13.36 10.63 38.19
C ALA A 564 -12.27 11.40 37.45
N PHE A 565 -12.70 12.24 36.53
CA PHE A 565 -11.83 13.02 35.66
C PHE A 565 -12.26 14.48 35.66
N THR A 566 -11.28 15.35 35.46
CA THR A 566 -11.50 16.74 35.06
C THR A 566 -11.05 16.88 33.62
N VAL A 567 -11.94 17.39 32.76
CA VAL A 567 -11.63 17.66 31.35
C VAL A 567 -10.72 18.87 31.27
N VAL A 568 -9.54 18.69 30.68
CA VAL A 568 -8.58 19.78 30.48
C VAL A 568 -9.16 20.79 29.49
N GLY A 569 -9.03 22.08 29.79
CA GLY A 569 -9.53 23.19 28.97
C GLY A 569 -10.95 23.67 29.31
N THR A 570 -11.83 22.79 29.80
CA THR A 570 -13.21 23.16 30.19
C THR A 570 -13.47 23.13 31.70
N ASP A 571 -12.60 22.46 32.47
CA ASP A 571 -12.75 22.18 33.90
C ASP A 571 -14.04 21.40 34.25
N GLU A 572 -14.66 20.72 33.26
CA GLU A 572 -15.83 19.88 33.48
C GLU A 572 -15.44 18.61 34.24
N GLN A 573 -16.18 18.29 35.31
CA GLN A 573 -15.97 17.07 36.09
C GLN A 573 -16.88 15.94 35.61
N VAL A 574 -16.27 14.81 35.22
CA VAL A 574 -16.98 13.64 34.72
C VAL A 574 -16.61 12.41 35.53
N ARG A 575 -17.61 11.56 35.81
CA ARG A 575 -17.41 10.27 36.47
C ARG A 575 -17.81 9.14 35.54
N VAL A 576 -16.88 8.24 35.27
CA VAL A 576 -17.08 7.09 34.39
C VAL A 576 -17.06 5.81 35.22
N GLY A 577 -18.07 4.96 35.02
CA GLY A 577 -18.18 3.65 35.67
C GLY A 577 -17.80 2.50 34.73
N ARG A 578 -17.70 1.28 35.28
CA ARG A 578 -17.34 0.03 34.59
C ARG A 578 -15.99 0.07 33.88
N ILE A 579 -15.04 0.85 34.37
CA ILE A 579 -13.66 0.84 33.87
C ILE A 579 -13.02 -0.50 34.26
N ARG A 580 -12.62 -1.32 33.27
CA ARG A 580 -11.94 -2.61 33.50
C ARG A 580 -10.60 -2.62 32.76
N GLY A 581 -9.56 -3.10 33.42
CA GLY A 581 -8.26 -3.38 32.79
C GLY A 581 -7.36 -2.17 32.52
N ALA A 582 -7.85 -0.93 32.63
CA ALA A 582 -7.03 0.26 32.48
C ALA A 582 -6.14 0.48 33.72
N ARG A 583 -4.82 0.54 33.52
CA ARG A 583 -3.89 1.00 34.57
C ARG A 583 -3.93 2.53 34.60
N MET A 584 -4.84 3.07 35.39
CA MET A 584 -4.97 4.52 35.60
C MET A 584 -4.29 4.94 36.90
N ARG A 585 -3.69 6.12 36.90
CA ARG A 585 -3.05 6.72 38.07
C ARG A 585 -3.65 8.09 38.34
N ALA A 586 -4.08 8.32 39.58
CA ALA A 586 -4.51 9.64 40.02
C ALA A 586 -3.35 10.66 39.89
N GLY A 587 -3.67 11.84 39.35
CA GLY A 587 -2.72 12.90 38.99
C GLY A 587 -2.11 12.77 37.58
N GLY A 588 -2.38 11.68 36.86
CA GLY A 588 -1.95 11.51 35.48
C GLY A 588 -2.91 12.14 34.46
N TYR A 589 -2.51 12.12 33.20
CA TYR A 589 -3.33 12.58 32.07
C TYR A 589 -3.62 11.43 31.11
N LEU A 590 -4.83 11.43 30.56
CA LEU A 590 -5.31 10.43 29.60
C LEU A 590 -5.99 11.14 28.44
N LEU A 591 -5.79 10.66 27.22
CA LEU A 591 -6.56 11.04 26.06
C LEU A 591 -7.70 10.02 25.86
N ALA A 592 -8.93 10.50 25.76
CA ALA A 592 -10.12 9.69 25.52
C ALA A 592 -11.25 10.53 24.93
N ARG A 593 -12.34 9.88 24.52
CA ARG A 593 -13.58 10.48 24.02
C ARG A 593 -14.67 9.80 24.82
N LEU A 594 -15.40 10.63 25.54
CA LEU A 594 -16.45 10.18 26.44
C LEU A 594 -17.78 10.29 25.72
N VAL A 595 -18.33 9.14 25.34
CA VAL A 595 -19.62 9.05 24.66
C VAL A 595 -20.71 8.59 25.61
N GLN A 596 -21.96 8.95 25.32
CA GLN A 596 -23.09 8.45 26.09
C GLN A 596 -23.26 6.94 25.87
N GLY A 597 -23.07 6.14 26.92
CA GLY A 597 -23.45 4.73 26.94
C GLY A 597 -24.88 4.52 27.44
N GLY A 598 -25.29 3.26 27.60
CA GLY A 598 -26.64 2.95 28.09
C GLY A 598 -26.89 3.28 29.57
N ASP A 599 -25.85 3.33 30.39
CA ASP A 599 -25.93 3.59 31.85
C ASP A 599 -25.12 4.82 32.31
N GLY A 600 -24.60 5.63 31.38
CA GLY A 600 -23.75 6.79 31.67
C GLY A 600 -22.62 6.98 30.65
N PRO A 601 -21.75 7.98 30.83
CA PRO A 601 -20.59 8.20 29.96
C PRO A 601 -19.66 6.97 29.94
N ALA A 602 -19.09 6.67 28.77
CA ALA A 602 -18.15 5.58 28.56
C ALA A 602 -17.13 5.94 27.46
N SER A 603 -16.01 5.24 27.43
CA SER A 603 -15.08 5.20 26.28
C SER A 603 -15.05 3.78 25.73
N PHE A 604 -15.34 3.61 24.44
CA PHE A 604 -15.34 2.29 23.79
C PHE A 604 -13.95 1.83 23.33
N PHE A 605 -13.03 2.78 23.10
CA PHE A 605 -11.71 2.54 22.54
C PHE A 605 -10.59 2.55 23.60
N GLY A 606 -10.93 2.90 24.84
CA GLY A 606 -10.02 2.89 25.97
C GLY A 606 -9.46 4.27 26.31
N TYR A 607 -8.26 4.29 26.85
CA TYR A 607 -7.61 5.47 27.40
C TYR A 607 -6.14 5.44 27.02
N VAL A 608 -5.67 6.49 26.34
CA VAL A 608 -4.27 6.62 25.94
C VAL A 608 -3.55 7.46 26.98
N PRO A 609 -2.47 6.95 27.63
CA PRO A 609 -1.67 7.75 28.55
C PRO A 609 -1.03 8.96 27.86
N VAL A 610 -1.08 10.12 28.53
CA VAL A 610 -0.51 11.37 28.00
C VAL A 610 0.63 11.84 28.90
N PRO A 611 1.86 11.99 28.37
CA PRO A 611 2.95 12.64 29.08
C PRO A 611 2.59 14.08 29.45
N GLN A 612 2.93 14.53 30.66
CA GLN A 612 2.52 15.85 31.15
C GLN A 612 2.95 17.00 30.21
N GLN A 613 4.12 16.88 29.58
CA GLN A 613 4.65 17.89 28.65
C GLN A 613 3.90 17.96 27.31
N MET A 614 3.14 16.92 26.96
CA MET A 614 2.33 16.85 25.74
C MET A 614 0.91 17.39 25.93
N VAL A 615 0.49 17.73 27.16
CA VAL A 615 -0.91 18.09 27.45
C VAL A 615 -1.36 19.32 26.67
N ASP A 616 -0.58 20.40 26.70
CA ASP A 616 -0.93 21.65 26.02
C ASP A 616 -0.93 21.45 24.49
N ASP A 617 0.11 20.79 23.95
CA ASP A 617 0.22 20.49 22.52
C ASP A 617 -0.94 19.60 22.02
N LEU A 618 -1.35 18.59 22.79
CA LEU A 618 -2.50 17.76 22.44
C LEU A 618 -3.80 18.55 22.45
N VAL A 619 -4.03 19.42 23.44
CA VAL A 619 -5.24 20.26 23.45
C VAL A 619 -5.31 21.11 22.20
N ASP A 620 -4.20 21.72 21.78
CA ASP A 620 -4.13 22.53 20.56
C ASP A 620 -4.38 21.69 19.28
N VAL A 621 -3.83 20.48 19.18
CA VAL A 621 -4.05 19.58 18.02
C VAL A 621 -5.52 19.13 17.93
N LEU A 622 -6.16 18.85 19.07
CA LEU A 622 -7.54 18.38 19.10
C LEU A 622 -8.55 19.44 18.62
N ASP A 623 -8.25 20.73 18.80
CA ASP A 623 -9.07 21.82 18.27
C ASP A 623 -9.07 21.87 16.72
N GLY A 624 -8.01 21.35 16.08
CA GLY A 624 -7.88 21.29 14.62
C GLY A 624 -8.65 20.15 13.95
N SER A 625 -8.88 19.04 14.67
CA SER A 625 -9.58 17.83 14.18
C SER A 625 -8.99 17.16 12.93
N ASP A 626 -7.74 17.44 12.53
CA ASP A 626 -7.12 16.72 11.42
C ASP A 626 -6.75 15.29 11.84
N PRO A 627 -7.19 14.24 11.13
CA PRO A 627 -7.00 12.86 11.56
C PRO A 627 -5.52 12.43 11.57
N LEU A 628 -4.67 12.99 10.72
CA LEU A 628 -3.25 12.64 10.69
C LEU A 628 -2.47 13.38 11.78
N GLU A 629 -2.75 14.67 12.00
CA GLU A 629 -2.13 15.41 13.11
C GLU A 629 -2.51 14.79 14.47
N VAL A 630 -3.77 14.37 14.65
CA VAL A 630 -4.22 13.66 15.85
C VAL A 630 -3.53 12.30 15.99
N ALA A 631 -3.38 11.56 14.89
CA ALA A 631 -2.68 10.28 14.86
C ALA A 631 -1.20 10.42 15.25
N GLU A 632 -0.50 11.41 14.69
CA GLU A 632 0.89 11.72 15.02
C GLU A 632 1.03 12.10 16.50
N ALA A 633 0.15 12.96 17.03
CA ALA A 633 0.18 13.36 18.43
C ALA A 633 -0.08 12.19 19.40
N ILE A 634 -0.95 11.25 19.01
CA ILE A 634 -1.15 9.98 19.72
C ILE A 634 0.14 9.14 19.70
N GLY A 635 0.77 9.00 18.53
CA GLY A 635 2.03 8.25 18.39
C GLY A 635 3.16 8.82 19.25
N LEU A 636 3.32 10.15 19.26
CA LEU A 636 4.31 10.85 20.09
C LEU A 636 4.14 10.57 21.58
N CYS A 637 2.92 10.31 22.08
CA CYS A 637 2.72 9.92 23.48
C CYS A 637 3.50 8.63 23.86
N PHE A 638 3.81 7.78 22.88
CA PHE A 638 4.53 6.53 23.04
C PHE A 638 5.98 6.59 22.55
N ALA A 639 6.49 7.76 22.16
CA ALA A 639 7.86 7.91 21.70
C ALA A 639 8.88 7.57 22.82
N PRO A 640 10.04 6.99 22.49
CA PRO A 640 11.03 6.51 23.48
C PRO A 640 11.46 7.55 24.53
N GLU A 641 11.53 8.82 24.15
CA GLU A 641 11.83 9.95 25.03
C GLU A 641 10.82 10.16 26.16
N HIS A 642 9.61 9.58 26.04
CA HIS A 642 8.51 9.76 27.01
C HIS A 642 8.25 8.51 27.86
N TRP A 643 8.94 7.39 27.60
CA TRP A 643 8.75 6.13 28.34
C TRP A 643 9.02 6.29 29.85
N ALA A 644 9.99 7.13 30.23
CA ALA A 644 10.32 7.39 31.63
C ALA A 644 9.19 8.12 32.39
N ASP A 645 8.29 8.80 31.68
CA ASP A 645 7.10 9.45 32.24
C ASP A 645 5.89 8.50 32.25
N LEU A 646 5.83 7.54 31.33
CA LEU A 646 4.81 6.49 31.27
C LEU A 646 5.03 5.35 32.29
N GLU A 647 6.28 5.02 32.62
CA GLU A 647 6.62 3.99 33.60
C GLU A 647 6.43 4.43 35.07
N ARG A 648 6.32 5.74 35.33
CA ARG A 648 6.19 6.29 36.67
C ARG A 648 4.74 6.34 37.13
#